data_AF-A0A5N7BPR5-F1
#
_entry.id   AF-A0A5N7BPR5-F1
#
_cell.length_a   1.000
_cell.length_b   1.000
_cell.length_c   1.000
_cell.angle_alpha   90.00
_cell.angle_beta   90.00
_cell.angle_gamma   90.00
#
_symmetry.space_group_name_H-M   'P 1'
#
loop_
_entity.id
_entity.type
_entity.pdbx_description
1 polymer ?
#
loop_
_entity_poly.entity_id
_entity_poly.type
_entity_poly.pdbx_seq_one_letter_code
_entity_poly.pdbx_strand_id
1 'polypeptide(L)'
;MLSRYTGMNPGDVPGNLPNPYYWWEAGAMFNALINYWSYTGDDRWNDIIMQAITWQAGSDGTFMPTNQTRTEGNDDQAFWAFAAMSAAERNFPNPPDGQPGWLAMAQAAFNTQAPRWNTESCGGGLRWQIYSFNNGYHYKNTISNGCFFNLAARLARYTGNQTYADWAVRAWDWTVSVGFMTEDYLFLDGADERKNCTDFNRLQWTYNSGVYLLGAASMYNLTNGDPIWKERTQRILDATKVYFKNDVLYERACETINTCEVDQRTFKGYLARWMAASAQVAPFILDQVMPKLRTSASAAARTCTGGPDNSTCGMKWTLWEWDNSDDVGVQMSSLEVIQATLVGSVDPPVTQDTGGTSEGNPNGGTKSSDPQPLRLRRSINTADRAGAGVVFNEGPNFEVKVEMVPVPEPGPDDVLIRLNITGICSSDLHMMQGDLGTPPMSSFGVRSPGHEGAGIVVKVGANVKNFKLGDRAGIKPLLNTCGACELCWGDKETYCRTAIHTGLMAPGTYQQYIVSPARYASPIPDGIPDEVAAPIMCSASTIYRSLTESGLKPGNWAVFPGGGGGVGIQGVQLAKAMGMRPIVVDTGDSKKALALAMGAEVFVDFLETPEPAAAVIKAADGVGAHGIFVTAPAAYRTAISYVGNRIGAVVMCIGLGPAGAMTIGEDPNAFIFKNLTVKGTLVGSRQDTAAALDFARQGKLQQICEVYPIDQLPEAVEKLRKGQATGRMAVDFNK
;
A
#
# COMPACT_ATOMS: atom_id res chain seq x y z
N MET A 1 -2.89 21.28 17.02
CA MET A 1 -2.95 19.84 16.70
C MET A 1 -4.25 19.48 15.97
N LEU A 2 -5.43 19.49 16.63
CA LEU A 2 -6.70 19.06 16.04
C LEU A 2 -7.16 19.80 14.78
N SER A 3 -6.71 21.03 14.55
CA SER A 3 -6.99 21.77 13.30
C SER A 3 -6.49 21.09 12.01
N ARG A 4 -5.62 20.08 12.14
CA ARG A 4 -5.08 19.28 11.02
C ARG A 4 -5.81 17.93 10.85
N TYR A 5 -6.75 17.59 11.73
CA TYR A 5 -7.54 16.37 11.64
C TYR A 5 -8.79 16.60 10.79
N THR A 6 -8.95 15.79 9.75
CA THR A 6 -10.06 15.93 8.79
C THR A 6 -11.10 14.82 8.92
N GLY A 7 -10.82 13.73 9.65
CA GLY A 7 -11.72 12.58 9.79
C GLY A 7 -13.10 12.85 10.45
N MET A 8 -13.37 14.10 10.82
CA MET A 8 -14.69 14.59 11.24
C MET A 8 -15.55 15.16 10.09
N ASN A 9 -14.97 15.36 8.91
CA ASN A 9 -15.67 15.90 7.75
C ASN A 9 -16.50 14.82 7.05
N PRO A 10 -17.68 15.15 6.49
CA PRO A 10 -18.42 14.24 5.64
C PRO A 10 -17.58 13.75 4.45
N GLY A 11 -17.47 12.43 4.28
CA GLY A 11 -16.70 11.80 3.21
C GLY A 11 -15.28 11.37 3.61
N ASP A 12 -14.75 11.91 4.72
CA ASP A 12 -13.49 11.44 5.29
C ASP A 12 -13.69 10.20 6.18
N VAL A 13 -12.58 9.54 6.53
CA VAL A 13 -12.58 8.33 7.37
C VAL A 13 -12.27 8.72 8.83
N PRO A 14 -13.18 8.49 9.79
CA PRO A 14 -12.91 8.76 11.20
C PRO A 14 -11.66 8.03 11.68
N GLY A 15 -10.78 8.74 12.38
CA GLY A 15 -9.53 8.19 12.87
C GLY A 15 -8.38 8.16 11.86
N ASN A 16 -8.56 8.70 10.65
CA ASN A 16 -7.44 8.93 9.72
C ASN A 16 -6.97 10.39 9.76
N LEU A 17 -5.66 10.57 9.70
CA LEU A 17 -5.04 11.85 9.34
C LEU A 17 -4.82 11.91 7.81
N PRO A 18 -4.84 13.09 7.20
CA PRO A 18 -4.54 13.24 5.78
C PRO A 18 -3.06 12.92 5.47
N ASN A 19 -2.70 12.79 4.20
CA ASN A 19 -1.29 12.71 3.79
C ASN A 19 -0.48 13.89 4.38
N PRO A 20 0.74 13.69 4.90
CA PRO A 20 1.61 12.51 4.78
C PRO A 20 1.59 11.54 5.99
N TYR A 21 0.64 11.70 6.90
CA TYR A 21 0.65 10.96 8.17
C TYR A 21 0.21 9.51 7.99
N TYR A 22 0.89 8.60 8.69
CA TYR A 22 0.51 7.19 8.71
C TYR A 22 -0.64 6.95 9.70
N TRP A 23 -1.35 5.84 9.48
CA TRP A 23 -2.55 5.49 10.25
C TRP A 23 -2.30 5.41 11.77
N TRP A 24 -1.15 4.92 12.19
CA TRP A 24 -0.79 4.78 13.60
C TRP A 24 -0.65 6.13 14.33
N GLU A 25 -0.24 7.19 13.61
CA GLU A 25 -0.01 8.51 14.19
C GLU A 25 -1.33 9.13 14.69
N ALA A 26 -2.44 8.81 14.01
CA ALA A 26 -3.77 9.18 14.48
C ALA A 26 -4.11 8.47 15.81
N GLY A 27 -3.81 7.17 15.93
CA GLY A 27 -3.97 6.44 17.19
C GLY A 27 -3.16 7.07 18.34
N ALA A 28 -1.93 7.49 18.06
CA ALA A 28 -1.10 8.21 19.01
C ALA A 28 -1.66 9.59 19.39
N MET A 29 -2.23 10.32 18.43
CA MET A 29 -2.91 11.60 18.63
C MET A 29 -4.15 11.45 19.53
N PHE A 30 -4.97 10.43 19.31
CA PHE A 30 -6.13 10.20 20.19
C PHE A 30 -5.72 9.78 21.60
N ASN A 31 -4.63 9.03 21.75
CA ASN A 31 -4.05 8.76 23.07
C ASN A 31 -3.57 10.05 23.78
N ALA A 32 -2.97 10.99 23.03
CA ALA A 32 -2.59 12.29 23.58
C ALA A 32 -3.82 13.08 24.09
N LEU A 33 -4.93 13.02 23.35
CA LEU A 33 -6.18 13.69 23.71
C LEU A 33 -6.92 13.04 24.89
N ILE A 34 -6.81 11.72 25.06
CA ILE A 34 -7.33 11.04 26.27
C ILE A 34 -6.59 11.54 27.52
N ASN A 35 -5.26 11.68 27.43
CA ASN A 35 -4.49 12.25 28.54
C ASN A 35 -4.81 13.73 28.74
N TYR A 36 -5.01 14.51 27.66
CA TYR A 36 -5.44 15.90 27.75
C TYR A 36 -6.74 16.03 28.57
N TRP A 37 -7.77 15.26 28.20
CA TRP A 37 -9.04 15.23 28.94
C TRP A 37 -8.81 14.84 30.41
N SER A 38 -8.07 13.75 30.66
CA SER A 38 -7.80 13.28 32.01
C SER A 38 -7.02 14.28 32.87
N TYR A 39 -6.11 15.06 32.27
CA TYR A 39 -5.25 16.01 32.98
C TYR A 39 -5.89 17.36 33.21
N THR A 40 -6.82 17.76 32.36
CA THR A 40 -7.40 19.11 32.37
C THR A 40 -8.88 19.14 32.75
N GLY A 41 -9.58 18.02 32.60
CA GLY A 41 -11.04 17.94 32.71
C GLY A 41 -11.79 18.50 31.50
N ASP A 42 -11.11 18.96 30.44
CA ASP A 42 -11.75 19.48 29.22
C ASP A 42 -12.24 18.34 28.32
N ASP A 43 -13.56 18.20 28.22
CA ASP A 43 -14.27 17.12 27.53
C ASP A 43 -14.69 17.46 26.09
N ARG A 44 -14.34 18.66 25.60
CA ARG A 44 -14.77 19.16 24.28
C ARG A 44 -14.49 18.23 23.11
N TRP A 45 -13.47 17.38 23.22
CA TRP A 45 -13.01 16.51 22.15
C TRP A 45 -13.42 15.04 22.33
N ASN A 46 -14.14 14.71 23.41
CA ASN A 46 -14.41 13.34 23.78
C ASN A 46 -15.20 12.57 22.71
N ASP A 47 -16.19 13.21 22.10
CA ASP A 47 -16.99 12.59 21.04
C ASP A 47 -16.14 12.22 19.80
N ILE A 48 -15.19 13.08 19.43
CA ILE A 48 -14.30 12.85 18.29
C ILE A 48 -13.32 11.72 18.60
N ILE A 49 -12.74 11.73 19.81
CA ILE A 49 -11.86 10.66 20.29
C ILE A 49 -12.61 9.31 20.25
N MET A 50 -13.83 9.30 20.79
CA MET A 50 -14.64 8.10 20.88
C MET A 50 -14.98 7.55 19.50
N GLN A 51 -15.49 8.40 18.61
CA GLN A 51 -15.83 8.03 17.24
C GLN A 51 -14.61 7.47 16.48
N ALA A 52 -13.45 8.13 16.59
CA ALA A 52 -12.25 7.72 15.88
C ALA A 52 -11.73 6.36 16.34
N ILE A 53 -11.58 6.16 17.65
CA ILE A 53 -11.05 4.91 18.20
C ILE A 53 -12.01 3.76 17.91
N THR A 54 -13.31 3.94 18.12
CA THR A 54 -14.27 2.84 17.91
C THR A 54 -14.44 2.48 16.42
N TRP A 55 -14.35 3.48 15.53
CA TRP A 55 -14.34 3.24 14.09
C TRP A 55 -13.15 2.39 13.67
N GLN A 56 -11.95 2.76 14.11
CA GLN A 56 -10.70 2.09 13.72
C GLN A 56 -10.52 0.72 14.40
N ALA A 57 -11.12 0.53 15.58
CA ALA A 57 -11.17 -0.77 16.25
C ALA A 57 -12.02 -1.78 15.47
N GLY A 58 -13.07 -1.30 14.78
CA GLY A 58 -14.07 -2.12 14.14
C GLY A 58 -14.92 -2.93 15.14
N SER A 59 -15.87 -3.69 14.61
CA SER A 59 -16.79 -4.49 15.44
C SER A 59 -16.12 -5.63 16.23
N ASP A 60 -14.92 -6.04 15.84
CA ASP A 60 -14.15 -7.08 16.53
C ASP A 60 -13.15 -6.52 17.54
N GLY A 61 -12.99 -5.20 17.60
CA GLY A 61 -12.11 -4.51 18.53
C GLY A 61 -10.62 -4.69 18.26
N THR A 62 -10.23 -5.26 17.12
CA THR A 62 -8.85 -5.74 16.90
C THR A 62 -7.88 -4.65 16.47
N PHE A 63 -8.37 -3.50 16.01
CA PHE A 63 -7.56 -2.49 15.31
C PHE A 63 -6.81 -3.08 14.10
N MET A 64 -7.47 -3.97 13.35
CA MET A 64 -6.96 -4.49 12.08
C MET A 64 -7.90 -4.15 10.92
N PRO A 65 -8.10 -2.84 10.62
CA PRO A 65 -9.00 -2.43 9.56
C PRO A 65 -8.41 -2.76 8.18
N THR A 66 -9.21 -3.37 7.30
CA THR A 66 -8.71 -3.93 6.04
C THR A 66 -8.10 -2.91 5.08
N ASN A 67 -8.49 -1.63 5.19
CA ASN A 67 -7.94 -0.54 4.40
C ASN A 67 -6.50 -0.17 4.80
N GLN A 68 -5.99 -0.65 5.94
CA GLN A 68 -4.62 -0.36 6.42
C GLN A 68 -3.63 -1.50 6.17
N THR A 69 -4.08 -2.64 5.61
CA THR A 69 -3.25 -3.85 5.42
C THR A 69 -1.91 -3.62 4.71
N ARG A 70 -1.78 -2.63 3.81
CA ARG A 70 -0.53 -2.28 3.11
C ARG A 70 0.50 -1.56 3.98
N THR A 71 0.10 -1.02 5.12
CA THR A 71 0.96 -0.23 6.02
C THR A 71 0.95 -0.75 7.46
N GLU A 72 0.10 -1.71 7.78
CA GLU A 72 -0.14 -2.16 9.16
C GLU A 72 0.99 -3.08 9.72
N GLY A 73 1.77 -2.51 10.64
CA GLY A 73 2.68 -3.22 11.53
C GLY A 73 2.08 -3.54 12.89
N ASN A 74 2.81 -4.35 13.66
CA ASN A 74 2.43 -4.69 15.04
C ASN A 74 2.53 -3.45 15.97
N ASP A 75 3.47 -2.56 15.67
CA ASP A 75 3.58 -1.23 16.29
C ASP A 75 2.38 -0.35 15.92
N ASP A 76 1.97 -0.28 14.65
CA ASP A 76 0.81 0.50 14.23
C ASP A 76 -0.45 0.13 15.02
N GLN A 77 -0.77 -1.18 15.03
CA GLN A 77 -1.89 -1.74 15.79
C GLN A 77 -1.78 -1.41 17.29
N ALA A 78 -0.57 -1.45 17.85
CA ALA A 78 -0.35 -1.21 19.27
C ALA A 78 -0.55 0.26 19.67
N PHE A 79 -0.24 1.23 18.82
CA PHE A 79 -0.50 2.64 19.14
C PHE A 79 -2.00 2.94 19.30
N TRP A 80 -2.84 2.28 18.51
CA TRP A 80 -4.29 2.30 18.72
C TRP A 80 -4.72 1.56 19.98
N ALA A 81 -4.15 0.38 20.23
CA ALA A 81 -4.39 -0.36 21.47
C ALA A 81 -3.98 0.44 22.72
N PHE A 82 -2.95 1.29 22.62
CA PHE A 82 -2.56 2.19 23.70
C PHE A 82 -3.58 3.28 23.95
N ALA A 83 -4.21 3.84 22.92
CA ALA A 83 -5.31 4.78 23.10
C ALA A 83 -6.46 4.11 23.87
N ALA A 84 -6.88 2.92 23.45
CA ALA A 84 -7.91 2.14 24.16
C ALA A 84 -7.48 1.77 25.60
N MET A 85 -6.26 1.31 25.80
CA MET A 85 -5.75 0.97 27.13
C MET A 85 -5.71 2.20 28.05
N SER A 86 -5.31 3.36 27.53
CA SER A 86 -5.34 4.63 28.28
C SER A 86 -6.76 5.07 28.59
N ALA A 87 -7.70 4.90 27.66
CA ALA A 87 -9.12 5.20 27.89
C ALA A 87 -9.69 4.37 29.04
N ALA A 88 -9.37 3.07 29.10
CA ALA A 88 -9.74 2.22 30.23
C ALA A 88 -9.08 2.68 31.54
N GLU A 89 -7.77 2.92 31.52
CA GLU A 89 -6.97 3.34 32.68
C GLU A 89 -7.32 4.74 33.22
N ARG A 90 -7.92 5.61 32.41
CA ARG A 90 -8.33 6.96 32.80
C ARG A 90 -9.83 7.10 33.06
N ASN A 91 -10.60 6.00 33.01
CA ASN A 91 -12.05 6.03 33.07
C ASN A 91 -12.67 7.00 32.04
N PHE A 92 -12.11 7.03 30.83
CA PHE A 92 -12.69 7.77 29.72
C PHE A 92 -14.13 7.27 29.46
N PRO A 93 -15.09 8.14 29.08
CA PRO A 93 -16.46 7.74 28.84
C PRO A 93 -16.56 6.47 27.97
N ASN A 94 -17.35 5.49 28.42
CA ASN A 94 -17.47 4.22 27.73
C ASN A 94 -18.15 4.38 26.36
N PRO A 95 -17.78 3.56 25.36
CA PRO A 95 -18.48 3.52 24.09
C PRO A 95 -19.96 3.16 24.26
N PRO A 96 -20.83 3.55 23.30
CA PRO A 96 -22.23 3.13 23.30
C PRO A 96 -22.41 1.60 23.22
N ASP A 97 -23.55 1.12 23.71
CA ASP A 97 -23.93 -0.29 23.65
C ASP A 97 -23.77 -0.88 22.24
N GLY A 98 -23.20 -2.09 22.17
CA GLY A 98 -22.95 -2.81 20.91
C GLY A 98 -21.59 -2.53 20.27
N GLN A 99 -20.81 -1.58 20.80
CA GLN A 99 -19.38 -1.42 20.47
C GLN A 99 -18.51 -2.10 21.52
N PRO A 100 -17.30 -2.61 21.17
CA PRO A 100 -16.38 -3.15 22.16
C PRO A 100 -16.00 -2.08 23.19
N GLY A 101 -15.88 -2.44 24.47
CA GLY A 101 -15.30 -1.55 25.49
C GLY A 101 -13.81 -1.29 25.25
N TRP A 102 -13.28 -0.21 25.81
CA TRP A 102 -11.85 0.14 25.70
C TRP A 102 -10.92 -1.00 26.16
N LEU A 103 -11.22 -1.64 27.29
CA LEU A 103 -10.47 -2.80 27.75
C LEU A 103 -10.58 -3.96 26.76
N ALA A 104 -11.78 -4.23 26.23
CA ALA A 104 -11.99 -5.28 25.24
C ALA A 104 -11.17 -5.06 23.95
N MET A 105 -11.03 -3.81 23.48
CA MET A 105 -10.21 -3.49 22.31
C MET A 105 -8.72 -3.71 22.58
N ALA A 106 -8.22 -3.29 23.75
CA ALA A 106 -6.83 -3.52 24.15
C ALA A 106 -6.51 -5.03 24.26
N GLN A 107 -7.43 -5.81 24.84
CA GLN A 107 -7.31 -7.27 24.91
C GLN A 107 -7.35 -7.92 23.54
N ALA A 108 -8.24 -7.48 22.64
CA ALA A 108 -8.34 -8.01 21.29
C ALA A 108 -7.06 -7.76 20.48
N ALA A 109 -6.51 -6.55 20.53
CA ALA A 109 -5.23 -6.25 19.89
C ALA A 109 -4.11 -7.17 20.41
N PHE A 110 -3.95 -7.28 21.74
CA PHE A 110 -2.98 -8.19 22.35
C PHE A 110 -3.18 -9.65 21.90
N ASN A 111 -4.42 -10.14 21.95
CA ASN A 111 -4.76 -11.52 21.60
C ASN A 111 -4.52 -11.84 20.13
N THR A 112 -4.56 -10.85 19.24
CA THR A 112 -4.15 -11.04 17.83
C THR A 112 -2.64 -10.95 17.63
N GLN A 113 -1.91 -10.24 18.49
CA GLN A 113 -0.44 -10.13 18.44
C GLN A 113 0.25 -11.38 19.00
N ALA A 114 -0.22 -11.92 20.13
CA ALA A 114 0.44 -13.03 20.82
C ALA A 114 0.67 -14.27 19.92
N PRO A 115 -0.27 -14.71 19.06
CA PRO A 115 -0.05 -15.81 18.12
C PRO A 115 1.01 -15.55 17.05
N ARG A 116 1.36 -14.28 16.79
CA ARG A 116 2.37 -13.87 15.79
C ARG A 116 3.80 -13.97 16.32
N TRP A 117 3.97 -14.26 17.61
CA TRP A 117 5.27 -14.46 18.22
C TRP A 117 6.03 -15.60 17.54
N ASN A 118 7.04 -15.27 16.74
CA ASN A 118 7.73 -16.25 15.89
C ASN A 118 8.99 -16.77 16.57
N THR A 119 8.97 -18.05 16.98
CA THR A 119 10.11 -18.74 17.59
C THR A 119 11.05 -19.42 16.58
N GLU A 120 10.72 -19.40 15.29
CA GLU A 120 11.49 -20.05 14.23
C GLU A 120 12.76 -19.26 13.88
N SER A 121 12.76 -17.94 14.07
CA SER A 121 13.89 -17.05 13.84
C SER A 121 14.21 -16.22 15.08
N CYS A 122 15.49 -15.93 15.32
CA CYS A 122 15.96 -15.05 16.40
C CYS A 122 15.45 -15.43 17.82
N GLY A 123 15.10 -16.71 18.05
CA GLY A 123 14.64 -17.21 19.35
C GLY A 123 13.28 -16.68 19.83
N GLY A 124 12.49 -16.01 18.98
CA GLY A 124 11.24 -15.37 19.37
C GLY A 124 11.03 -14.00 18.71
N GLY A 125 10.08 -13.24 19.25
CA GLY A 125 9.84 -11.86 18.86
C GLY A 125 8.80 -11.71 17.76
N LEU A 126 8.15 -10.55 17.79
CA LEU A 126 7.32 -10.05 16.71
C LEU A 126 8.19 -9.46 15.59
N ARG A 127 7.75 -9.69 14.36
CA ARG A 127 8.17 -8.91 13.18
C ARG A 127 7.60 -7.51 13.27
N TRP A 128 8.19 -6.58 12.53
CA TRP A 128 7.64 -5.24 12.35
C TRP A 128 6.25 -5.33 11.70
N GLN A 129 6.18 -5.90 10.50
CA GLN A 129 4.94 -5.99 9.74
C GLN A 129 4.08 -7.20 10.13
N ILE A 130 2.76 -7.05 10.06
CA ILE A 130 1.80 -8.14 10.27
C ILE A 130 1.71 -9.03 9.02
N TYR A 131 1.66 -8.41 7.85
CA TYR A 131 1.42 -9.08 6.58
C TYR A 131 2.73 -9.38 5.83
N SER A 132 2.85 -10.60 5.30
CA SER A 132 4.09 -11.07 4.67
C SER A 132 4.48 -10.34 3.39
N PHE A 133 3.53 -9.65 2.75
CA PHE A 133 3.77 -8.85 1.55
C PHE A 133 4.24 -7.42 1.84
N ASN A 134 4.25 -6.96 3.10
CA ASN A 134 4.70 -5.61 3.44
C ASN A 134 6.22 -5.51 3.49
N ASN A 135 6.75 -4.38 3.04
CA ASN A 135 8.17 -4.06 3.17
C ASN A 135 8.55 -4.01 4.66
N GLY A 136 9.62 -4.69 5.03
CA GLY A 136 10.04 -4.80 6.43
C GLY A 136 9.44 -5.99 7.19
N TYR A 137 8.70 -6.89 6.55
CA TYR A 137 8.19 -8.11 7.22
C TYR A 137 9.29 -8.94 7.89
N HIS A 138 10.45 -9.10 7.25
CA HIS A 138 11.57 -9.84 7.85
C HIS A 138 12.35 -9.04 8.90
N TYR A 139 11.99 -7.77 9.14
CA TYR A 139 12.64 -6.94 10.15
C TYR A 139 11.96 -7.17 11.51
N LYS A 140 12.71 -7.62 12.51
CA LYS A 140 12.24 -7.63 13.91
C LYS A 140 12.78 -6.37 14.57
N ASN A 141 11.89 -5.48 14.99
CA ASN A 141 12.26 -4.20 15.56
C ASN A 141 11.91 -4.11 17.05
N THR A 142 12.56 -3.19 17.74
CA THR A 142 12.37 -2.96 19.16
C THR A 142 11.00 -2.37 19.47
N ILE A 143 10.46 -1.51 18.59
CA ILE A 143 9.18 -0.85 18.86
C ILE A 143 8.01 -1.84 18.85
N SER A 144 7.89 -2.76 17.90
CA SER A 144 6.78 -3.73 17.90
C SER A 144 6.81 -4.64 19.14
N ASN A 145 8.00 -5.05 19.56
CA ASN A 145 8.19 -5.91 20.74
C ASN A 145 8.02 -5.14 22.05
N GLY A 146 8.51 -3.90 22.13
CA GLY A 146 8.30 -3.00 23.25
C GLY A 146 6.84 -2.61 23.41
N CYS A 147 6.15 -2.42 22.30
CA CYS A 147 4.72 -2.17 22.29
C CYS A 147 3.92 -3.34 22.87
N PHE A 148 4.23 -4.56 22.40
CA PHE A 148 3.63 -5.79 22.92
C PHE A 148 3.93 -5.99 24.41
N PHE A 149 5.17 -5.77 24.85
CA PHE A 149 5.57 -5.79 26.26
C PHE A 149 4.76 -4.81 27.11
N ASN A 150 4.69 -3.54 26.69
CA ASN A 150 3.99 -2.49 27.43
C ASN A 150 2.49 -2.75 27.52
N LEU A 151 1.86 -3.17 26.42
CA LEU A 151 0.44 -3.54 26.40
C LEU A 151 0.17 -4.72 27.34
N ALA A 152 1.00 -5.76 27.30
CA ALA A 152 0.91 -6.91 28.18
C ALA A 152 1.02 -6.52 29.66
N ALA A 153 2.02 -5.70 30.02
CA ALA A 153 2.23 -5.23 31.39
C ALA A 153 1.05 -4.40 31.91
N ARG A 154 0.50 -3.51 31.09
CA ARG A 154 -0.66 -2.68 31.43
C ARG A 154 -1.94 -3.49 31.56
N LEU A 155 -2.18 -4.44 30.65
CA LEU A 155 -3.30 -5.38 30.76
C LEU A 155 -3.18 -6.25 32.02
N ALA A 156 -1.99 -6.75 32.33
CA ALA A 156 -1.74 -7.52 33.55
C ALA A 156 -2.04 -6.69 34.80
N ARG A 157 -1.57 -5.44 34.85
CA ARG A 157 -1.86 -4.50 35.94
C ARG A 157 -3.35 -4.20 36.07
N TYR A 158 -4.04 -3.92 34.96
CA TYR A 158 -5.45 -3.54 34.99
C TYR A 158 -6.35 -4.72 35.39
N THR A 159 -6.05 -5.92 34.90
CA THR A 159 -6.92 -7.11 35.03
C THR A 159 -6.52 -8.10 36.11
N GLY A 160 -5.30 -7.98 36.67
CA GLY A 160 -4.71 -9.00 37.55
C GLY A 160 -4.45 -10.35 36.87
N ASN A 161 -4.58 -10.46 35.54
CA ASN A 161 -4.44 -11.73 34.82
C ASN A 161 -2.96 -12.07 34.57
N GLN A 162 -2.53 -13.19 35.17
CA GLN A 162 -1.16 -13.70 35.10
C GLN A 162 -0.67 -13.98 33.67
N THR A 163 -1.55 -14.36 32.74
CA THR A 163 -1.16 -14.68 31.36
C THR A 163 -0.52 -13.46 30.68
N TYR A 164 -1.06 -12.26 30.90
CA TYR A 164 -0.48 -11.04 30.35
C TYR A 164 0.89 -10.73 31.00
N ALA A 165 1.04 -10.98 32.31
CA ALA A 165 2.30 -10.80 33.01
C ALA A 165 3.39 -11.75 32.46
N ASP A 166 3.04 -13.01 32.20
CA ASP A 166 3.96 -14.01 31.63
C ASP A 166 4.43 -13.62 30.22
N TRP A 167 3.52 -13.07 29.40
CA TRP A 167 3.88 -12.52 28.10
C TRP A 167 4.76 -11.27 28.19
N ALA A 168 4.50 -10.40 29.17
CA ALA A 168 5.35 -9.22 29.43
C ALA A 168 6.78 -9.66 29.81
N VAL A 169 6.93 -10.63 30.71
CA VAL A 169 8.24 -11.21 31.07
C VAL A 169 8.91 -11.82 29.85
N ARG A 170 8.19 -12.61 29.05
CA ARG A 170 8.72 -13.22 27.82
C ARG A 170 9.24 -12.19 26.83
N ALA A 171 8.47 -11.14 26.58
CA ALA A 171 8.85 -10.08 25.63
C ALA A 171 10.07 -9.29 26.12
N TRP A 172 10.14 -9.00 27.42
CA TRP A 172 11.32 -8.42 28.06
C TRP A 172 12.55 -9.32 27.88
N ASP A 173 12.48 -10.57 28.32
CA ASP A 173 13.61 -11.50 28.30
C ASP A 173 14.09 -11.76 26.86
N TRP A 174 13.18 -11.81 25.89
CA TRP A 174 13.54 -11.90 24.48
C TRP A 174 14.31 -10.66 24.00
N THR A 175 13.84 -9.45 24.33
CA THR A 175 14.51 -8.20 23.94
C THR A 175 15.95 -8.13 24.48
N VAL A 176 16.14 -8.60 25.71
CA VAL A 176 17.48 -8.71 26.32
C VAL A 176 18.32 -9.76 25.60
N SER A 177 17.79 -10.97 25.41
CA SER A 177 18.54 -12.10 24.85
C SER A 177 18.91 -11.93 23.37
N VAL A 178 18.08 -11.25 22.58
CA VAL A 178 18.37 -10.95 21.17
C VAL A 178 19.39 -9.80 21.01
N GLY A 179 19.68 -9.04 22.07
CA GLY A 179 20.66 -7.96 22.07
C GLY A 179 20.13 -6.60 21.59
N PHE A 180 18.81 -6.41 21.53
CA PHE A 180 18.22 -5.11 21.18
C PHE A 180 18.33 -4.09 22.32
N MET A 181 18.53 -4.56 23.55
CA MET A 181 18.89 -3.73 24.70
C MET A 181 20.38 -3.90 25.01
N THR A 182 21.09 -2.78 25.10
CA THR A 182 22.49 -2.75 25.54
C THR A 182 22.61 -2.96 27.06
N GLU A 183 23.83 -3.25 27.55
CA GLU A 183 24.12 -3.37 28.99
C GLU A 183 23.80 -2.09 29.79
N ASP A 184 23.84 -0.94 29.13
CA ASP A 184 23.50 0.38 29.67
C ASP A 184 22.00 0.73 29.52
N TYR A 185 21.15 -0.25 29.19
CA TYR A 185 19.69 -0.07 29.05
C TYR A 185 19.29 0.91 27.93
N LEU A 186 20.18 1.14 26.95
CA LEU A 186 19.82 1.79 25.69
C LEU A 186 19.22 0.77 24.74
N PHE A 187 18.12 1.16 24.08
CA PHE A 187 17.40 0.34 23.13
C PHE A 187 17.80 0.70 21.69
N LEU A 188 18.27 -0.30 20.94
CA LEU A 188 18.57 -0.22 19.51
C LEU A 188 17.28 -0.33 18.69
N ASP A 189 17.36 -0.19 17.36
CA ASP A 189 16.16 -0.13 16.51
C ASP A 189 15.65 -1.53 16.12
N GLY A 190 16.53 -2.46 15.78
CA GLY A 190 16.15 -3.81 15.36
C GLY A 190 17.19 -4.51 14.49
N ALA A 191 16.79 -5.63 13.88
CA ALA A 191 17.60 -6.38 12.93
C ALA A 191 16.76 -7.25 11.99
N ASP A 192 17.35 -7.65 10.86
CA ASP A 192 16.74 -8.56 9.89
C ASP A 192 16.83 -10.02 10.37
N GLU A 193 15.69 -10.71 10.42
CA GLU A 193 15.60 -12.09 10.87
C GLU A 193 16.34 -13.07 9.94
N ARG A 194 16.48 -12.73 8.65
CA ARG A 194 17.20 -13.55 7.66
C ARG A 194 18.70 -13.58 7.93
N LYS A 195 19.20 -12.61 8.72
CA LYS A 195 20.56 -12.56 9.25
C LYS A 195 20.61 -13.00 10.71
N ASN A 196 19.63 -13.78 11.16
CA ASN A 196 19.49 -14.25 12.53
C ASN A 196 19.50 -13.12 13.58
N CYS A 197 19.01 -11.93 13.21
CA CYS A 197 19.00 -10.74 14.05
C CYS A 197 20.38 -10.33 14.61
N THR A 198 21.47 -10.57 13.87
CA THR A 198 22.84 -10.25 14.32
C THR A 198 23.39 -8.90 13.80
N ASP A 199 22.78 -8.37 12.74
CA ASP A 199 23.19 -7.12 12.09
C ASP A 199 22.29 -5.98 12.56
N PHE A 200 22.64 -5.40 13.72
CA PHE A 200 21.80 -4.42 14.41
C PHE A 200 21.79 -3.05 13.72
N ASN A 201 20.59 -2.51 13.50
CA ASN A 201 20.41 -1.08 13.33
C ASN A 201 20.60 -0.39 14.69
N ARG A 202 21.66 0.42 14.79
CA ARG A 202 22.11 1.02 16.06
C ARG A 202 21.47 2.37 16.36
N LEU A 203 20.51 2.83 15.56
CA LEU A 203 19.77 4.04 15.86
C LEU A 203 19.03 3.90 17.18
N GLN A 204 19.03 4.98 17.96
CA GLN A 204 18.42 5.04 19.29
C GLN A 204 17.34 6.10 19.26
N TRP A 205 16.10 5.64 19.31
CA TRP A 205 14.91 6.48 19.30
C TRP A 205 14.36 6.64 20.72
N THR A 206 13.88 7.84 21.07
CA THR A 206 13.33 8.13 22.41
C THR A 206 12.15 7.22 22.77
N TYR A 207 11.27 6.96 21.80
CA TYR A 207 10.06 6.15 22.01
C TYR A 207 10.35 4.69 22.38
N ASN A 208 11.49 4.11 21.94
CA ASN A 208 11.88 2.75 22.32
C ASN A 208 12.20 2.71 23.81
N SER A 209 12.90 3.70 24.35
CA SER A 209 13.16 3.74 25.80
C SER A 209 11.88 4.02 26.59
N GLY A 210 11.01 4.90 26.10
CA GLY A 210 9.77 5.26 26.78
C GLY A 210 8.76 4.11 26.86
N VAL A 211 8.61 3.31 25.80
CA VAL A 211 7.65 2.19 25.79
C VAL A 211 8.04 1.10 26.79
N TYR A 212 9.34 0.79 26.92
CA TYR A 212 9.83 -0.15 27.93
C TYR A 212 9.83 0.44 29.34
N LEU A 213 10.03 1.76 29.50
CA LEU A 213 9.96 2.42 30.80
C LEU A 213 8.57 2.24 31.44
N LEU A 214 7.51 2.52 30.67
CA LEU A 214 6.13 2.36 31.17
C LEU A 214 5.81 0.89 31.43
N GLY A 215 6.17 -0.03 30.53
CA GLY A 215 5.93 -1.45 30.75
C GLY A 215 6.62 -1.96 32.02
N ALA A 216 7.88 -1.59 32.26
CA ALA A 216 8.61 -1.98 33.47
C ALA A 216 7.99 -1.35 34.74
N ALA A 217 7.59 -0.07 34.69
CA ALA A 217 6.94 0.61 35.80
C ALA A 217 5.55 -0.01 36.13
N SER A 218 4.80 -0.43 35.12
CA SER A 218 3.54 -1.17 35.28
C SER A 218 3.77 -2.54 35.92
N MET A 219 4.83 -3.27 35.54
CA MET A 219 5.20 -4.54 36.18
C MET A 219 5.66 -4.35 37.63
N TYR A 220 6.43 -3.30 37.93
CA TYR A 220 6.77 -2.92 39.31
C TYR A 220 5.52 -2.69 40.17
N ASN A 221 4.53 -1.99 39.63
CA ASN A 221 3.27 -1.72 40.32
C ASN A 221 2.45 -3.01 40.53
N LEU A 222 2.28 -3.82 39.48
CA LEU A 222 1.57 -5.11 39.53
C LEU A 222 2.17 -6.06 40.57
N THR A 223 3.50 -6.10 40.67
CA THR A 223 4.23 -7.00 41.57
C THR A 223 4.45 -6.42 42.97
N ASN A 224 3.75 -5.35 43.32
CA ASN A 224 3.84 -4.69 44.64
C ASN A 224 5.27 -4.30 45.03
N GLY A 225 6.04 -3.82 44.06
CA GLY A 225 7.37 -3.25 44.30
C GLY A 225 8.53 -4.23 44.18
N ASP A 226 8.40 -5.26 43.34
CA ASP A 226 9.47 -6.23 43.08
C ASP A 226 10.83 -5.54 42.78
N PRO A 227 11.93 -5.96 43.44
CA PRO A 227 13.23 -5.34 43.28
C PRO A 227 13.79 -5.38 41.84
N ILE A 228 13.49 -6.43 41.07
CA ILE A 228 13.99 -6.58 39.70
C ILE A 228 13.29 -5.55 38.81
N TRP A 229 11.97 -5.44 38.90
CA TRP A 229 11.23 -4.44 38.13
C TRP A 229 11.56 -3.00 38.58
N LYS A 230 11.81 -2.79 39.88
CA LYS A 230 12.30 -1.51 40.40
C LYS A 230 13.63 -1.11 39.75
N GLU A 231 14.61 -2.03 39.73
CA GLU A 231 15.91 -1.79 39.09
C GLU A 231 15.74 -1.52 37.60
N ARG A 232 14.96 -2.34 36.89
CA ARG A 232 14.69 -2.17 35.45
C ARG A 232 14.12 -0.79 35.15
N THR A 233 13.09 -0.36 35.88
CA THR A 233 12.49 0.98 35.72
C THR A 233 13.51 2.09 35.97
N GLN A 234 14.30 2.00 37.04
CA GLN A 234 15.33 3.02 37.35
C GLN A 234 16.41 3.07 36.27
N ARG A 235 16.92 1.92 35.83
CA ARG A 235 18.02 1.87 34.84
C ARG A 235 17.59 2.35 33.46
N ILE A 236 16.35 2.07 33.03
CA ILE A 236 15.81 2.65 31.80
C ILE A 236 15.73 4.18 31.94
N LEU A 237 15.20 4.69 33.05
CA LEU A 237 15.11 6.13 33.29
C LEU A 237 16.49 6.79 33.25
N ASP A 238 17.48 6.22 33.92
CA ASP A 238 18.86 6.72 33.93
C ASP A 238 19.47 6.74 32.52
N ALA A 239 19.18 5.71 31.71
CA ALA A 239 19.63 5.61 30.32
C ALA A 239 19.03 6.71 29.43
N THR A 240 17.82 7.20 29.73
CA THR A 240 17.19 8.28 28.95
C THR A 240 17.99 9.57 28.92
N LYS A 241 18.99 9.76 29.81
CA LYS A 241 19.89 10.92 29.83
C LYS A 241 20.48 11.27 28.47
N VAL A 242 20.68 10.30 27.58
CA VAL A 242 21.22 10.51 26.22
C VAL A 242 20.30 11.32 25.31
N TYR A 243 19.01 11.39 25.65
CA TYR A 243 17.97 12.13 24.93
C TYR A 243 17.72 13.53 25.51
N PHE A 244 18.54 13.96 26.47
CA PHE A 244 18.47 15.31 27.05
C PHE A 244 19.73 16.11 26.71
N LYS A 245 19.54 17.30 26.15
CA LYS A 245 20.59 18.29 25.91
C LYS A 245 20.27 19.53 26.73
N ASN A 246 21.11 19.86 27.71
CA ASN A 246 20.82 20.91 28.70
C ASN A 246 19.47 20.69 29.40
N ASP A 247 19.19 19.43 29.79
CA ASP A 247 17.91 18.99 30.37
C ASP A 247 16.65 19.21 29.50
N VAL A 248 16.83 19.53 28.21
CA VAL A 248 15.76 19.62 27.22
C VAL A 248 15.76 18.37 26.34
N LEU A 249 14.60 17.75 26.21
CA LEU A 249 14.40 16.55 25.41
C LEU A 249 14.61 16.82 23.91
N TYR A 250 15.34 15.95 23.23
CA TYR A 250 15.64 16.05 21.80
C TYR A 250 15.80 14.67 21.16
N GLU A 251 15.60 14.60 19.84
CA GLU A 251 15.67 13.35 19.11
C GLU A 251 17.08 13.07 18.58
N ARG A 252 17.88 12.38 19.39
CA ARG A 252 19.32 12.19 19.18
C ARG A 252 19.70 11.72 17.77
N ALA A 253 18.94 10.77 17.23
CA ALA A 253 19.24 10.12 15.97
C ALA A 253 19.06 11.01 14.73
N CYS A 254 18.20 12.03 14.78
CA CYS A 254 17.83 12.80 13.58
C CYS A 254 17.78 14.32 13.77
N GLU A 255 17.51 14.83 14.98
CA GLU A 255 17.22 16.25 15.21
C GLU A 255 18.47 17.13 15.03
N THR A 256 19.64 16.61 15.42
CA THR A 256 20.91 17.35 15.32
C THR A 256 21.42 17.49 13.89
N ILE A 257 20.94 16.65 12.98
CA ILE A 257 21.36 16.59 11.56
C ILE A 257 20.22 16.88 10.58
N ASN A 258 19.03 17.25 11.08
CA ASN A 258 17.84 17.61 10.29
C ASN A 258 17.29 16.50 9.39
N THR A 259 17.28 15.26 9.86
CA THR A 259 16.79 14.10 9.08
C THR A 259 15.57 13.43 9.71
N CYS A 260 14.82 14.14 10.55
CA CYS A 260 13.61 13.59 11.16
C CYS A 260 12.45 13.64 10.14
N GLU A 261 11.97 12.47 9.75
CA GLU A 261 10.76 12.31 8.93
C GLU A 261 9.50 12.45 9.80
N VAL A 262 8.32 12.32 9.17
CA VAL A 262 7.02 12.56 9.81
C VAL A 262 6.86 11.80 11.12
N ASP A 263 7.23 10.51 11.14
CA ASP A 263 7.14 9.65 12.32
C ASP A 263 8.03 10.12 13.46
N GLN A 264 9.32 10.38 13.18
CA GLN A 264 10.31 10.68 14.23
C GLN A 264 10.00 11.98 14.97
N ARG A 265 9.25 12.90 14.35
CA ARG A 265 8.84 14.17 14.97
C ARG A 265 7.87 13.99 16.13
N THR A 266 7.31 12.80 16.28
CA THR A 266 6.38 12.45 17.36
C THR A 266 7.06 11.79 18.58
N PHE A 267 8.25 11.22 18.40
CA PHE A 267 8.80 10.23 19.34
C PHE A 267 9.10 10.79 20.73
N LYS A 268 9.66 12.00 20.81
CA LYS A 268 9.96 12.64 22.08
C LYS A 268 8.71 13.03 22.87
N GLY A 269 7.61 13.33 22.19
CA GLY A 269 6.30 13.47 22.82
C GLY A 269 5.90 12.20 23.56
N TYR A 270 6.10 11.04 22.94
CA TYR A 270 5.75 9.75 23.54
C TYR A 270 6.65 9.42 24.73
N LEU A 271 7.95 9.71 24.65
CA LEU A 271 8.83 9.55 25.81
C LEU A 271 8.38 10.43 26.98
N ALA A 272 8.01 11.70 26.73
CA ALA A 272 7.49 12.57 27.78
C ALA A 272 6.20 12.01 28.43
N ARG A 273 5.24 11.57 27.60
CA ARG A 273 4.01 10.90 28.05
C ARG A 273 4.30 9.67 28.91
N TRP A 274 5.19 8.80 28.45
CA TRP A 274 5.49 7.55 29.15
C TRP A 274 6.34 7.74 30.39
N MET A 275 7.23 8.73 30.45
CA MET A 275 7.92 9.13 31.69
C MET A 275 6.91 9.59 32.75
N ALA A 276 5.97 10.44 32.37
CA ALA A 276 4.92 10.91 33.27
C ALA A 276 4.03 9.76 33.77
N ALA A 277 3.52 8.93 32.86
CA ALA A 277 2.70 7.77 33.23
C ALA A 277 3.46 6.79 34.14
N SER A 278 4.75 6.56 33.86
CA SER A 278 5.61 5.69 34.69
C SER A 278 5.74 6.24 36.11
N ALA A 279 5.85 7.55 36.28
CA ALA A 279 5.93 8.17 37.60
C ALA A 279 4.64 8.03 38.43
N GLN A 280 3.47 7.81 37.81
CA GLN A 280 2.23 7.54 38.55
C GLN A 280 2.16 6.12 39.11
N VAL A 281 2.69 5.13 38.37
CA VAL A 281 2.65 3.71 38.78
C VAL A 281 3.91 3.27 39.53
N ALA A 282 5.01 4.02 39.38
CA ALA A 282 6.27 3.86 40.09
C ALA A 282 6.69 5.19 40.75
N PRO A 283 6.04 5.63 41.84
CA PRO A 283 6.23 6.97 42.40
C PRO A 283 7.67 7.28 42.86
N PHE A 284 8.52 6.27 43.05
CA PHE A 284 9.92 6.46 43.43
C PHE A 284 10.77 7.19 42.36
N ILE A 285 10.30 7.27 41.11
CA ILE A 285 10.99 8.02 40.04
C ILE A 285 10.47 9.45 39.83
N LEU A 286 9.40 9.85 40.53
CA LEU A 286 8.71 11.12 40.30
C LEU A 286 9.64 12.33 40.41
N ASP A 287 10.47 12.36 41.46
CA ASP A 287 11.41 13.46 41.73
C ASP A 287 12.52 13.60 40.67
N GLN A 288 12.82 12.52 39.93
CA GLN A 288 13.79 12.53 38.83
C GLN A 288 13.12 12.92 37.50
N VAL A 289 11.88 12.48 37.29
CA VAL A 289 11.12 12.71 36.05
C VAL A 289 10.63 14.16 35.94
N MET A 290 10.04 14.70 37.00
CA MET A 290 9.35 15.99 36.94
C MET A 290 10.25 17.19 36.58
N PRO A 291 11.49 17.31 37.10
CA PRO A 291 12.38 18.39 36.68
C PRO A 291 12.70 18.36 35.17
N LYS A 292 12.90 17.16 34.61
CA LYS A 292 13.20 16.96 33.17
C LYS A 292 12.01 17.33 32.30
N LEU A 293 10.81 16.89 32.68
CA LEU A 293 9.57 17.22 31.97
C LEU A 293 9.26 18.72 32.05
N ARG A 294 9.38 19.35 33.21
CA ARG A 294 9.14 20.81 33.37
C ARG A 294 10.12 21.65 32.56
N THR A 295 11.39 21.26 32.52
CA THR A 295 12.42 21.96 31.71
C THR A 295 12.12 21.81 30.22
N SER A 296 11.82 20.59 29.77
CA SER A 296 11.48 20.32 28.37
C SER A 296 10.16 20.99 27.94
N ALA A 297 9.14 21.01 28.80
CA ALA A 297 7.88 21.70 28.56
C ALA A 297 8.06 23.21 28.43
N SER A 298 8.87 23.80 29.32
CA SER A 298 9.19 25.23 29.26
C SER A 298 9.94 25.59 27.98
N ALA A 299 10.84 24.71 27.51
CA ALA A 299 11.55 24.87 26.25
C ALA A 299 10.61 24.72 25.04
N ALA A 300 9.77 23.69 25.02
CA ALA A 300 8.76 23.47 23.98
C ALA A 300 7.82 24.67 23.85
N ALA A 301 7.25 25.14 24.97
CA ALA A 301 6.34 26.29 24.99
C ALA A 301 6.98 27.57 24.43
N ARG A 302 8.29 27.79 24.63
CA ARG A 302 9.02 28.94 24.06
C ARG A 302 9.17 28.87 22.54
N THR A 303 9.08 27.69 21.94
CA THR A 303 9.07 27.54 20.47
C THR A 303 7.70 27.75 19.85
N CYS A 304 6.63 27.86 20.65
CA CYS A 304 5.24 28.03 20.19
C CYS A 304 4.91 29.49 19.89
N THR A 305 5.65 30.07 18.95
CA THR A 305 5.54 31.49 18.56
C THR A 305 5.38 31.68 17.05
N GLY A 306 5.23 30.58 16.30
CA GLY A 306 5.27 30.57 14.85
C GLY A 306 3.90 30.42 14.17
N GLY A 307 3.96 30.27 12.85
CA GLY A 307 2.80 29.97 12.00
C GLY A 307 1.79 31.12 11.86
N PRO A 308 0.72 30.93 11.07
CA PRO A 308 -0.32 31.95 10.85
C PRO A 308 -1.11 32.32 12.11
N ASP A 309 -1.06 31.47 13.14
CA ASP A 309 -1.77 31.62 14.41
C ASP A 309 -0.90 32.24 15.53
N ASN A 310 0.38 32.53 15.27
CA ASN A 310 1.38 32.95 16.28
C ASN A 310 1.48 31.99 17.49
N SER A 311 1.06 30.74 17.31
CA SER A 311 1.07 29.71 18.36
C SER A 311 1.55 28.34 17.90
N THR A 312 1.99 28.22 16.64
CA THR A 312 2.54 26.98 16.10
C THR A 312 3.88 26.68 16.76
N CYS A 313 4.02 25.48 17.32
CA CYS A 313 5.22 25.01 18.03
C CYS A 313 6.30 24.50 17.09
N GLY A 314 7.56 24.61 17.55
CA GLY A 314 8.75 24.12 16.84
C GLY A 314 9.13 22.70 17.22
N MET A 315 9.83 22.00 16.34
CA MET A 315 10.39 20.69 16.61
C MET A 315 11.56 20.83 17.58
N LYS A 316 12.50 21.75 17.32
CA LYS A 316 13.74 21.87 18.09
C LYS A 316 13.61 22.73 19.34
N TRP A 317 13.14 22.12 20.42
CA TRP A 317 13.00 22.79 21.72
C TRP A 317 14.31 23.35 22.28
N THR A 318 15.45 22.78 21.86
CA THR A 318 16.79 23.25 22.27
C THR A 318 17.20 24.61 21.68
N LEU A 319 16.48 25.11 20.67
CA LEU A 319 16.73 26.42 20.06
C LEU A 319 16.02 27.57 20.77
N TRP A 320 14.99 27.27 21.58
CA TRP A 320 14.18 28.27 22.30
C TRP A 320 13.40 29.25 21.41
N GLU A 321 13.38 29.02 20.10
CA GLU A 321 12.63 29.78 19.10
C GLU A 321 11.96 28.82 18.11
N TRP A 322 10.92 29.29 17.41
CA TRP A 322 10.26 28.49 16.37
C TRP A 322 11.22 28.22 15.20
N ASP A 323 11.38 26.94 14.83
CA ASP A 323 12.32 26.48 13.81
C ASP A 323 11.66 26.28 12.43
N ASN A 324 10.53 26.96 12.19
CA ASN A 324 9.68 26.85 11.00
C ASN A 324 9.06 25.46 10.76
N SER A 325 9.10 24.56 11.75
CA SER A 325 8.40 23.28 11.62
C SER A 325 6.90 23.44 11.80
N ASP A 326 6.13 22.74 10.98
CA ASP A 326 4.66 22.74 11.05
C ASP A 326 4.11 21.39 10.56
N ASP A 327 3.81 20.49 11.50
CA ASP A 327 3.10 19.24 11.24
C ASP A 327 2.39 18.72 12.51
N VAL A 328 1.52 17.71 12.35
CA VAL A 328 0.75 17.11 13.45
C VAL A 328 1.68 16.58 14.56
N GLY A 329 2.75 15.90 14.17
CA GLY A 329 3.71 15.30 15.08
C GLY A 329 4.41 16.29 16.00
N VAL A 330 4.84 17.44 15.46
CA VAL A 330 5.46 18.51 16.24
C VAL A 330 4.48 19.12 17.24
N GLN A 331 3.24 19.39 16.80
CA GLN A 331 2.21 19.95 17.69
C GLN A 331 1.81 18.94 18.77
N MET A 332 1.73 17.66 18.42
CA MET A 332 1.45 16.56 19.36
C MET A 332 2.57 16.41 20.39
N SER A 333 3.84 16.41 19.97
CA SER A 333 4.98 16.33 20.88
C SER A 333 4.99 17.47 21.89
N SER A 334 4.68 18.68 21.44
CA SER A 334 4.62 19.87 22.31
C SER A 334 3.46 19.79 23.30
N LEU A 335 2.28 19.35 22.85
CA LEU A 335 1.14 19.09 23.74
C LEU A 335 1.50 18.06 24.81
N GLU A 336 2.08 16.92 24.42
CA GLU A 336 2.40 15.81 25.32
C GLU A 336 3.35 16.22 26.43
N VAL A 337 4.44 16.93 26.12
CA VAL A 337 5.40 17.37 27.15
C VAL A 337 4.82 18.43 28.07
N ILE A 338 3.97 19.34 27.56
CA ILE A 338 3.34 20.38 28.37
C ILE A 338 2.32 19.76 29.32
N GLN A 339 1.41 18.93 28.80
CA GLN A 339 0.36 18.31 29.63
C GLN A 339 0.94 17.31 30.62
N ALA A 340 2.05 16.65 30.30
CA ALA A 340 2.77 15.76 31.22
C ALA A 340 3.21 16.46 32.53
N THR A 341 3.30 17.80 32.56
CA THR A 341 3.60 18.53 33.80
C THR A 341 2.47 18.50 34.84
N LEU A 342 1.25 18.15 34.41
CA LEU A 342 0.06 18.04 35.25
C LEU A 342 -0.11 16.65 35.89
N VAL A 343 0.76 15.69 35.56
CA VAL A 343 0.60 14.29 35.95
C VAL A 343 0.54 14.06 37.47
N GLY A 344 1.22 14.92 38.26
CA GLY A 344 1.20 14.85 39.72
C GLY A 344 -0.05 15.50 40.35
N SER A 345 -0.92 16.10 39.54
CA SER A 345 -2.15 16.79 39.98
C SER A 345 -3.42 16.02 39.65
N VAL A 346 -3.30 14.81 39.10
CA VAL A 346 -4.42 13.94 38.76
C VAL A 346 -4.25 12.55 39.35
N ASP A 347 -5.36 11.84 39.46
CA ASP A 347 -5.36 10.48 39.99
C ASP A 347 -4.53 9.52 39.11
N PRO A 348 -3.91 8.50 39.74
CA PRO A 348 -3.18 7.48 39.01
C PRO A 348 -4.12 6.62 38.14
N PRO A 349 -3.59 5.94 37.11
CA PRO A 349 -4.35 5.01 36.29
C PRO A 349 -5.11 3.97 37.12
N VAL A 350 -6.41 3.81 36.89
CA VAL A 350 -7.22 2.81 37.60
C VAL A 350 -6.92 1.37 37.12
N THR A 351 -7.37 0.39 37.90
CA THR A 351 -7.51 -1.01 37.51
C THR A 351 -8.99 -1.40 37.58
N GLN A 352 -9.34 -2.62 37.16
CA GLN A 352 -10.71 -3.14 37.35
C GLN A 352 -11.15 -3.13 38.84
N ASP A 353 -10.19 -3.24 39.77
CA ASP A 353 -10.45 -3.31 41.21
C ASP A 353 -10.41 -1.92 41.90
N THR A 354 -9.89 -0.90 41.22
CA THR A 354 -9.76 0.47 41.75
C THR A 354 -10.62 1.48 40.99
N GLY A 355 -11.76 1.04 40.46
CA GLY A 355 -12.77 1.92 39.86
C GLY A 355 -12.80 1.96 38.33
N GLY A 356 -12.07 1.08 37.64
CA GLY A 356 -12.15 0.92 36.18
C GLY A 356 -13.54 0.51 35.70
N THR A 357 -14.12 1.28 34.77
CA THR A 357 -15.50 1.06 34.30
C THR A 357 -15.60 0.40 32.93
N SER A 358 -14.48 0.20 32.22
CA SER A 358 -14.50 -0.34 30.87
C SER A 358 -14.66 -1.85 30.85
N GLU A 359 -15.66 -2.35 30.12
CA GLU A 359 -15.90 -3.79 29.98
C GLU A 359 -14.82 -4.47 29.12
N GLY A 360 -14.33 -5.60 29.61
CA GLY A 360 -13.35 -6.45 28.92
C GLY A 360 -13.99 -7.56 28.10
N ASN A 361 -13.22 -8.10 27.16
CA ASN A 361 -13.51 -9.35 26.49
C ASN A 361 -12.22 -10.18 26.41
N PRO A 362 -11.97 -11.13 27.34
CA PRO A 362 -10.73 -11.90 27.36
C PRO A 362 -10.55 -12.79 26.13
N ASN A 363 -11.64 -13.06 25.39
CA ASN A 363 -11.63 -13.79 24.12
C ASN A 363 -11.70 -12.87 22.89
N GLY A 364 -11.58 -11.54 23.07
CA GLY A 364 -11.52 -10.61 21.95
C GLY A 364 -10.36 -10.98 21.03
N GLY A 365 -10.57 -10.98 19.72
CA GLY A 365 -9.52 -11.34 18.74
C GLY A 365 -9.09 -12.82 18.70
N THR A 366 -9.58 -13.72 19.57
CA THR A 366 -9.12 -15.14 19.60
C THR A 366 -9.83 -16.06 18.61
N LYS A 367 -11.02 -15.67 18.12
CA LYS A 367 -11.65 -16.36 17.00
C LYS A 367 -10.76 -16.14 15.79
N SER A 368 -9.98 -17.17 15.44
CA SER A 368 -9.13 -17.29 14.26
C SER A 368 -9.78 -16.69 13.01
N SER A 369 -9.61 -15.38 12.84
CA SER A 369 -9.32 -14.82 11.55
C SER A 369 -7.81 -14.80 11.49
N ASP A 370 -7.21 -15.87 10.96
CA ASP A 370 -6.00 -15.66 10.17
C ASP A 370 -6.21 -14.38 9.35
N PRO A 371 -5.19 -13.52 9.18
CA PRO A 371 -5.21 -12.46 8.18
C PRO A 371 -5.24 -13.08 6.78
N GLN A 372 -6.34 -13.73 6.45
CA GLN A 372 -6.73 -14.14 5.12
C GLN A 372 -7.14 -12.85 4.40
N PRO A 373 -6.63 -12.59 3.18
CA PRO A 373 -7.19 -11.55 2.35
C PRO A 373 -8.69 -11.84 2.17
N LEU A 374 -9.50 -10.95 2.75
CA LEU A 374 -10.96 -10.83 2.61
C LEU A 374 -11.72 -12.16 2.42
N ARG A 375 -12.13 -12.77 3.54
CA ARG A 375 -13.55 -13.16 3.57
C ARG A 375 -14.34 -11.90 3.81
N LEU A 376 -15.15 -11.50 2.84
CA LEU A 376 -16.16 -10.47 3.06
C LEU A 376 -16.93 -10.78 4.34
N ARG A 377 -16.88 -9.87 5.32
CA ARG A 377 -17.59 -9.98 6.60
C ARG A 377 -19.13 -10.02 6.42
N ARG A 378 -19.60 -9.78 5.20
CA ARG A 378 -20.99 -9.92 4.76
C ARG A 378 -21.01 -10.67 3.43
N SER A 379 -21.90 -11.65 3.27
CA SER A 379 -22.14 -12.26 1.96
C SER A 379 -22.59 -11.17 0.98
N ILE A 380 -21.81 -10.94 -0.08
CA ILE A 380 -22.26 -10.11 -1.19
C ILE A 380 -23.42 -10.81 -1.86
N ASN A 381 -24.52 -10.07 -2.02
CA ASN A 381 -25.68 -10.52 -2.77
C ASN A 381 -26.08 -9.47 -3.81
N THR A 382 -27.06 -9.82 -4.65
CA THR A 382 -27.54 -8.98 -5.75
C THR A 382 -28.20 -7.66 -5.33
N ALA A 383 -28.44 -7.43 -4.03
CA ALA A 383 -28.90 -6.14 -3.51
C ALA A 383 -27.75 -5.16 -3.24
N ASP A 384 -26.50 -5.62 -3.19
CA ASP A 384 -25.33 -4.76 -3.02
C ASP A 384 -25.03 -4.00 -4.32
N ARG A 385 -24.58 -2.75 -4.18
CA ARG A 385 -24.14 -1.90 -5.29
C ARG A 385 -22.70 -1.49 -5.08
N ALA A 386 -21.96 -1.31 -6.18
CA ALA A 386 -20.57 -0.93 -6.16
C ALA A 386 -20.26 0.12 -7.23
N GLY A 387 -19.19 0.89 -7.04
CA GLY A 387 -18.78 1.92 -7.97
C GLY A 387 -18.31 1.34 -9.31
N ALA A 388 -18.70 1.99 -10.40
CA ALA A 388 -18.31 1.68 -11.75
C ALA A 388 -18.20 2.93 -12.62
N GLY A 389 -17.13 3.01 -13.42
CA GLY A 389 -17.06 3.87 -14.60
C GLY A 389 -18.01 3.34 -15.67
N VAL A 390 -18.94 4.21 -16.07
CA VAL A 390 -20.02 3.94 -17.01
C VAL A 390 -19.97 4.94 -18.14
N VAL A 391 -20.13 4.44 -19.36
CA VAL A 391 -20.15 5.23 -20.59
C VAL A 391 -21.54 5.82 -20.83
N PHE A 392 -21.54 7.10 -21.15
CA PHE A 392 -22.68 7.87 -21.64
C PHE A 392 -22.36 8.37 -23.05
N ASN A 393 -23.40 8.51 -23.89
CA ASN A 393 -23.27 9.04 -25.25
C ASN A 393 -22.21 8.29 -26.08
N GLU A 394 -22.23 6.95 -26.04
CA GLU A 394 -21.31 6.09 -26.81
C GLU A 394 -21.14 6.60 -28.24
N GLY A 395 -19.88 6.69 -28.70
CA GLY A 395 -19.52 7.36 -29.94
C GLY A 395 -18.38 8.37 -29.76
N PRO A 396 -18.10 9.21 -30.76
CA PRO A 396 -17.00 10.18 -30.72
C PRO A 396 -17.04 11.15 -29.53
N ASN A 397 -18.24 11.41 -28.99
CA ASN A 397 -18.48 12.34 -27.88
C ASN A 397 -18.78 11.62 -26.55
N PHE A 398 -18.31 10.38 -26.39
CA PHE A 398 -18.56 9.62 -25.17
C PHE A 398 -18.09 10.38 -23.92
N GLU A 399 -18.79 10.16 -22.83
CA GLU A 399 -18.45 10.61 -21.48
C GLU A 399 -18.36 9.39 -20.57
N VAL A 400 -17.41 9.40 -19.63
CA VAL A 400 -17.35 8.41 -18.56
C VAL A 400 -17.76 9.06 -17.25
N LYS A 401 -18.66 8.41 -16.50
CA LYS A 401 -19.11 8.85 -15.17
C LYS A 401 -19.06 7.69 -14.20
N VAL A 402 -18.81 7.98 -12.93
CA VAL A 402 -18.85 6.97 -11.88
C VAL A 402 -20.28 6.83 -11.38
N GLU A 403 -20.85 5.63 -11.49
CA GLU A 403 -22.18 5.28 -10.97
C GLU A 403 -22.10 4.08 -10.02
N MET A 404 -23.07 3.96 -9.13
CA MET A 404 -23.26 2.73 -8.35
C MET A 404 -24.06 1.71 -9.17
N VAL A 405 -23.46 0.57 -9.52
CA VAL A 405 -24.10 -0.52 -10.28
C VAL A 405 -24.35 -1.74 -9.39
N PRO A 406 -25.35 -2.58 -9.68
CA PRO A 406 -25.56 -3.83 -8.93
C PRO A 406 -24.34 -4.75 -9.00
N VAL A 407 -24.01 -5.42 -7.90
CA VAL A 407 -22.96 -6.46 -7.90
C VAL A 407 -23.50 -7.72 -8.58
N PRO A 408 -22.81 -8.25 -9.62
CA PRO A 408 -23.28 -9.44 -10.32
C PRO A 408 -23.14 -10.71 -9.48
N GLU A 409 -23.98 -11.70 -9.78
CA GLU A 409 -23.95 -13.03 -9.16
C GLU A 409 -23.23 -14.02 -10.09
N PRO A 410 -22.20 -14.76 -9.62
CA PRO A 410 -21.52 -15.75 -10.45
C PRO A 410 -22.39 -17.00 -10.64
N GLY A 411 -22.33 -17.59 -11.85
CA GLY A 411 -22.91 -18.90 -12.12
C GLY A 411 -22.09 -20.06 -11.51
N PRO A 412 -22.52 -21.32 -11.72
CA PRO A 412 -21.87 -22.50 -11.14
C PRO A 412 -20.39 -22.69 -11.53
N ASP A 413 -19.99 -22.22 -12.72
CA ASP A 413 -18.63 -22.35 -13.27
C ASP A 413 -17.83 -21.03 -13.19
N ASP A 414 -18.38 -20.01 -12.54
CA ASP A 414 -17.82 -18.67 -12.51
C ASP A 414 -17.23 -18.32 -11.15
N VAL A 415 -16.37 -17.31 -11.16
CA VAL A 415 -15.91 -16.60 -9.96
C VAL A 415 -16.39 -15.16 -10.00
N LEU A 416 -16.76 -14.63 -8.84
CA LEU A 416 -16.90 -13.19 -8.62
C LEU A 416 -15.56 -12.68 -8.09
N ILE A 417 -15.01 -11.68 -8.77
CA ILE A 417 -13.74 -11.07 -8.40
C ILE A 417 -14.04 -9.63 -7.97
N ARG A 418 -13.58 -9.27 -6.79
CA ARG A 418 -13.51 -7.87 -6.35
C ARG A 418 -12.19 -7.32 -6.86
N LEU A 419 -12.25 -6.48 -7.88
CA LEU A 419 -11.07 -5.84 -8.44
C LEU A 419 -10.47 -4.90 -7.41
N ASN A 420 -9.17 -5.03 -7.20
CA ASN A 420 -8.38 -4.07 -6.45
C ASN A 420 -7.92 -2.95 -7.39
N ILE A 421 -7.61 -3.28 -8.65
CA ILE A 421 -7.15 -2.31 -9.63
C ILE A 421 -7.55 -2.72 -11.06
N THR A 422 -7.78 -1.74 -11.92
CA THR A 422 -7.98 -1.92 -13.37
C THR A 422 -7.01 -1.05 -14.15
N GLY A 423 -6.49 -1.56 -15.26
CA GLY A 423 -5.66 -0.76 -16.18
C GLY A 423 -6.53 -0.01 -17.19
N ILE A 424 -6.05 1.14 -17.65
CA ILE A 424 -6.68 1.92 -18.72
C ILE A 424 -5.91 1.67 -20.02
N CYS A 425 -6.62 1.22 -21.05
CA CYS A 425 -6.02 0.90 -22.35
C CYS A 425 -6.64 1.73 -23.47
N SER A 426 -5.84 2.07 -24.50
CA SER A 426 -6.34 2.82 -25.66
C SER A 426 -7.42 2.06 -26.42
N SER A 427 -7.41 0.73 -26.39
CA SER A 427 -8.48 -0.07 -26.98
C SER A 427 -9.82 0.13 -26.27
N ASP A 428 -9.85 0.48 -24.97
CA ASP A 428 -11.09 0.85 -24.29
C ASP A 428 -11.66 2.14 -24.86
N LEU A 429 -10.80 3.12 -25.22
CA LEU A 429 -11.25 4.35 -25.85
C LEU A 429 -11.94 4.07 -27.18
N HIS A 430 -11.34 3.21 -28.00
CA HIS A 430 -11.91 2.81 -29.29
C HIS A 430 -13.22 2.02 -29.14
N MET A 431 -13.34 1.18 -28.10
CA MET A 431 -14.61 0.53 -27.75
C MET A 431 -15.68 1.55 -27.39
N MET A 432 -15.35 2.54 -26.54
CA MET A 432 -16.28 3.62 -26.15
C MET A 432 -16.64 4.56 -27.31
N GLN A 433 -15.75 4.71 -28.29
CA GLN A 433 -15.97 5.48 -29.51
C GLN A 433 -16.78 4.71 -30.57
N GLY A 434 -16.84 3.37 -30.47
CA GLY A 434 -17.50 2.52 -31.45
C GLY A 434 -16.84 2.56 -32.83
N ASP A 435 -15.53 2.78 -32.91
CA ASP A 435 -14.83 3.10 -34.17
C ASP A 435 -14.00 1.94 -34.76
N LEU A 436 -13.97 0.77 -34.11
CA LEU A 436 -13.18 -0.39 -34.53
C LEU A 436 -13.77 -1.20 -35.70
N GLY A 437 -14.95 -0.83 -36.21
CA GLY A 437 -15.65 -1.61 -37.25
C GLY A 437 -16.30 -2.90 -36.73
N THR A 438 -16.45 -3.03 -35.42
CA THR A 438 -17.25 -4.06 -34.74
C THR A 438 -18.55 -3.46 -34.22
N PRO A 439 -19.58 -4.27 -33.91
CA PRO A 439 -20.77 -3.75 -33.22
C PRO A 439 -20.38 -3.00 -31.93
N PRO A 440 -21.02 -1.85 -31.62
CA PRO A 440 -20.71 -1.06 -30.43
C PRO A 440 -21.08 -1.78 -29.13
N MET A 441 -20.52 -1.35 -28.01
CA MET A 441 -20.79 -1.91 -26.67
C MET A 441 -22.28 -1.92 -26.34
N SER A 442 -23.01 -0.85 -26.72
CA SER A 442 -24.46 -0.75 -26.52
C SER A 442 -25.25 -1.85 -27.22
N SER A 443 -24.75 -2.40 -28.34
CA SER A 443 -25.40 -3.53 -29.03
C SER A 443 -25.41 -4.81 -28.19
N PHE A 444 -24.50 -4.91 -27.22
CA PHE A 444 -24.42 -6.03 -26.26
C PHE A 444 -24.99 -5.67 -24.88
N GLY A 445 -25.58 -4.48 -24.72
CA GLY A 445 -26.05 -3.99 -23.43
C GLY A 445 -24.93 -3.66 -22.43
N VAL A 446 -23.69 -3.52 -22.91
CA VAL A 446 -22.53 -3.23 -22.06
C VAL A 446 -22.42 -1.72 -21.86
N ARG A 447 -22.35 -1.29 -20.60
CA ARG A 447 -22.20 0.13 -20.20
C ARG A 447 -20.87 0.44 -19.52
N SER A 448 -20.22 -0.55 -18.92
CA SER A 448 -18.92 -0.37 -18.23
C SER A 448 -17.80 -0.96 -19.10
N PRO A 449 -16.83 -0.15 -19.54
CA PRO A 449 -15.69 -0.59 -20.35
C PRO A 449 -14.54 -1.07 -19.45
N GLY A 450 -13.33 -1.19 -20.01
CA GLY A 450 -12.16 -1.70 -19.32
C GLY A 450 -12.03 -3.20 -19.50
N HIS A 451 -10.85 -3.68 -19.86
CA HIS A 451 -10.66 -5.09 -20.19
C HIS A 451 -9.45 -5.73 -19.51
N GLU A 452 -8.91 -5.08 -18.49
CA GLU A 452 -7.77 -5.57 -17.72
C GLU A 452 -7.90 -5.21 -16.24
N GLY A 453 -7.73 -6.19 -15.35
CA GLY A 453 -7.86 -5.95 -13.92
C GLY A 453 -7.28 -7.07 -13.07
N ALA A 454 -6.99 -6.75 -11.82
CA ALA A 454 -6.47 -7.68 -10.83
C ALA A 454 -7.21 -7.47 -9.50
N GLY A 455 -7.49 -8.56 -8.79
CA GLY A 455 -8.19 -8.50 -7.52
C GLY A 455 -8.33 -9.85 -6.84
N ILE A 456 -9.31 -9.94 -5.93
CA ILE A 456 -9.52 -11.09 -5.05
C ILE A 456 -10.81 -11.81 -5.42
N VAL A 457 -10.77 -13.14 -5.47
CA VAL A 457 -11.94 -13.99 -5.60
C VAL A 457 -12.77 -13.92 -4.33
N VAL A 458 -13.99 -13.40 -4.46
CA VAL A 458 -14.91 -13.13 -3.35
C VAL A 458 -16.14 -14.02 -3.32
N LYS A 459 -16.42 -14.72 -4.44
CA LYS A 459 -17.45 -15.77 -4.51
C LYS A 459 -17.05 -16.78 -5.59
N VAL A 460 -17.39 -18.04 -5.36
CA VAL A 460 -16.98 -19.17 -6.20
C VAL A 460 -18.20 -20.02 -6.50
N GLY A 461 -18.44 -20.30 -7.79
CA GLY A 461 -19.49 -21.21 -8.24
C GLY A 461 -19.23 -22.65 -7.80
N ALA A 462 -20.30 -23.45 -7.66
CA ALA A 462 -20.23 -24.81 -7.10
C ALA A 462 -19.32 -25.79 -7.87
N ASN A 463 -19.12 -25.57 -9.17
CA ASN A 463 -18.32 -26.43 -10.04
C ASN A 463 -16.86 -26.00 -10.13
N VAL A 464 -16.51 -24.80 -9.66
CA VAL A 464 -15.15 -24.27 -9.76
C VAL A 464 -14.20 -25.08 -8.88
N LYS A 465 -13.06 -25.50 -9.45
CA LYS A 465 -12.01 -26.28 -8.77
C LYS A 465 -10.65 -25.61 -8.75
N ASN A 466 -10.42 -24.66 -9.64
CA ASN A 466 -9.12 -24.01 -9.84
C ASN A 466 -8.97 -22.66 -9.11
N PHE A 467 -10.01 -22.22 -8.39
CA PHE A 467 -10.00 -21.04 -7.53
C PHE A 467 -10.74 -21.34 -6.23
N LYS A 468 -10.29 -20.73 -5.13
CA LYS A 468 -11.00 -20.65 -3.85
C LYS A 468 -11.16 -19.19 -3.42
N LEU A 469 -12.04 -18.97 -2.45
CA LEU A 469 -12.20 -17.66 -1.83
C LEU A 469 -10.86 -17.14 -1.30
N GLY A 470 -10.56 -15.87 -1.55
CA GLY A 470 -9.30 -15.22 -1.16
C GLY A 470 -8.18 -15.33 -2.19
N ASP A 471 -8.32 -16.18 -3.22
CA ASP A 471 -7.31 -16.28 -4.28
C ASP A 471 -7.23 -14.98 -5.09
N ARG A 472 -6.04 -14.66 -5.59
CA ARG A 472 -5.83 -13.55 -6.51
C ARG A 472 -6.12 -13.97 -7.95
N ALA A 473 -6.93 -13.16 -8.63
CA ALA A 473 -7.35 -13.43 -10.00
C ALA A 473 -7.29 -12.17 -10.87
N GLY A 474 -6.91 -12.38 -12.12
CA GLY A 474 -6.83 -11.35 -13.15
C GLY A 474 -7.86 -11.55 -14.27
N ILE A 475 -8.36 -10.43 -14.77
CA ILE A 475 -9.27 -10.34 -15.91
C ILE A 475 -8.51 -9.84 -17.13
N LYS A 476 -8.75 -10.49 -18.27
CA LYS A 476 -8.07 -10.25 -19.55
C LYS A 476 -9.04 -9.72 -20.62
N PRO A 477 -8.53 -9.20 -21.76
CA PRO A 477 -9.36 -8.83 -22.90
C PRO A 477 -10.29 -9.94 -23.40
N LEU A 478 -9.86 -11.20 -23.27
CA LEU A 478 -10.63 -12.37 -23.64
C LEU A 478 -11.26 -12.99 -22.39
N LEU A 479 -12.59 -12.86 -22.27
CA LEU A 479 -13.36 -13.39 -21.14
C LEU A 479 -13.66 -14.88 -21.31
N ASN A 480 -13.95 -15.30 -22.54
CA ASN A 480 -14.29 -16.69 -22.82
C ASN A 480 -14.13 -17.06 -24.30
N THR A 481 -14.10 -18.37 -24.59
CA THR A 481 -14.10 -18.96 -25.93
C THR A 481 -14.94 -20.24 -25.96
N CYS A 482 -15.12 -20.86 -27.12
CA CYS A 482 -15.80 -22.16 -27.21
C CYS A 482 -15.05 -23.33 -26.56
N GLY A 483 -13.71 -23.30 -26.53
CA GLY A 483 -12.88 -24.38 -25.97
C GLY A 483 -12.86 -25.67 -26.81
N ALA A 484 -13.48 -25.67 -27.99
CA ALA A 484 -13.73 -26.86 -28.81
C ALA A 484 -13.28 -26.73 -30.28
N CYS A 485 -12.80 -25.57 -30.72
CA CYS A 485 -12.26 -25.41 -32.07
C CYS A 485 -10.74 -25.57 -32.09
N GLU A 486 -10.18 -25.80 -33.28
CA GLU A 486 -8.73 -25.97 -33.49
C GLU A 486 -7.91 -24.81 -32.90
N LEU A 487 -8.43 -23.58 -32.97
CA LEU A 487 -7.78 -22.39 -32.44
C LEU A 487 -7.70 -22.41 -30.90
N CYS A 488 -8.75 -22.93 -30.24
CA CYS A 488 -8.80 -23.02 -28.77
C CYS A 488 -7.90 -24.14 -28.20
N TRP A 489 -7.56 -25.14 -29.01
CA TRP A 489 -6.65 -26.22 -28.62
C TRP A 489 -5.19 -25.87 -28.92
N GLY A 490 -4.96 -24.98 -29.87
CA GLY A 490 -3.66 -24.38 -30.15
C GLY A 490 -3.37 -23.16 -29.29
N ASP A 491 -2.43 -22.34 -29.75
CA ASP A 491 -2.01 -21.09 -29.12
C ASP A 491 -2.72 -19.85 -29.71
N LYS A 492 -3.88 -20.07 -30.34
CA LYS A 492 -4.64 -19.07 -31.12
C LYS A 492 -6.06 -18.87 -30.59
N GLU A 493 -6.32 -19.17 -29.33
CA GLU A 493 -7.67 -19.06 -28.76
C GLU A 493 -8.22 -17.63 -28.83
N THR A 494 -7.34 -16.63 -28.92
CA THR A 494 -7.68 -15.21 -29.08
C THR A 494 -8.39 -14.90 -30.40
N TYR A 495 -8.33 -15.80 -31.38
CA TYR A 495 -9.02 -15.71 -32.67
C TYR A 495 -10.27 -16.60 -32.76
N CYS A 496 -10.73 -17.17 -31.64
CA CYS A 496 -11.94 -17.97 -31.62
C CYS A 496 -13.13 -17.16 -32.17
N ARG A 497 -13.88 -17.72 -33.13
CA ARG A 497 -15.05 -17.05 -33.75
C ARG A 497 -16.19 -16.76 -32.77
N THR A 498 -16.20 -17.44 -31.63
CA THR A 498 -17.16 -17.22 -30.54
C THR A 498 -16.45 -16.69 -29.29
N ALA A 499 -15.34 -15.97 -29.46
CA ALA A 499 -14.68 -15.26 -28.39
C ALA A 499 -15.64 -14.24 -27.77
N ILE A 500 -15.60 -14.11 -26.45
CA ILE A 500 -16.31 -13.07 -25.71
C ILE A 500 -15.27 -12.10 -25.18
N HIS A 501 -15.40 -10.83 -25.56
CA HIS A 501 -14.46 -9.77 -25.18
C HIS A 501 -14.96 -8.97 -23.98
N THR A 502 -14.12 -8.89 -22.95
CA THR A 502 -14.37 -8.08 -21.74
C THR A 502 -14.43 -6.61 -22.11
N GLY A 503 -15.38 -5.86 -21.55
CA GLY A 503 -15.54 -4.41 -21.83
C GLY A 503 -16.19 -4.09 -23.18
N LEU A 504 -16.37 -5.07 -24.08
CA LEU A 504 -17.08 -4.90 -25.35
C LEU A 504 -18.39 -5.70 -25.40
N MET A 505 -18.30 -7.02 -25.24
CA MET A 505 -19.43 -7.95 -25.34
C MET A 505 -19.95 -8.41 -23.97
N ALA A 506 -19.14 -8.19 -22.92
CA ALA A 506 -19.48 -8.45 -21.53
C ALA A 506 -19.03 -7.26 -20.67
N PRO A 507 -19.62 -7.06 -19.47
CA PRO A 507 -19.22 -5.99 -18.57
C PRO A 507 -17.71 -5.95 -18.33
N GLY A 508 -17.15 -4.74 -18.35
CA GLY A 508 -15.73 -4.50 -18.23
C GLY A 508 -15.22 -4.44 -16.80
N THR A 509 -13.97 -4.00 -16.67
CA THR A 509 -13.19 -3.94 -15.42
C THR A 509 -13.17 -2.55 -14.79
N TYR A 510 -13.79 -1.54 -15.41
CA TYR A 510 -14.00 -0.23 -14.79
C TYR A 510 -15.07 -0.27 -13.68
N GLN A 511 -15.21 -1.39 -12.98
CA GLN A 511 -16.17 -1.59 -11.89
C GLN A 511 -15.53 -2.45 -10.81
N GLN A 512 -15.89 -2.21 -9.55
CA GLN A 512 -15.24 -2.87 -8.41
C GLN A 512 -15.48 -4.39 -8.37
N TYR A 513 -16.53 -4.91 -9.02
CA TYR A 513 -16.85 -6.33 -9.04
C TYR A 513 -17.15 -6.81 -10.44
N ILE A 514 -16.59 -7.97 -10.79
CA ILE A 514 -16.76 -8.57 -12.11
C ILE A 514 -16.87 -10.10 -12.00
N VAL A 515 -17.76 -10.68 -12.80
CA VAL A 515 -17.89 -12.13 -12.95
C VAL A 515 -17.02 -12.59 -14.11
N SER A 516 -16.28 -13.67 -13.91
CA SER A 516 -15.53 -14.34 -14.96
C SER A 516 -15.70 -15.85 -14.87
N PRO A 517 -15.81 -16.56 -16.01
CA PRO A 517 -15.62 -18.00 -16.03
C PRO A 517 -14.29 -18.37 -15.39
N ALA A 518 -14.33 -19.28 -14.41
CA ALA A 518 -13.13 -19.64 -13.64
C ALA A 518 -12.02 -20.21 -14.52
N ARG A 519 -12.37 -20.85 -15.64
CA ARG A 519 -11.43 -21.40 -16.63
C ARG A 519 -10.62 -20.36 -17.41
N TYR A 520 -11.09 -19.11 -17.42
CA TYR A 520 -10.49 -18.00 -18.17
C TYR A 520 -9.90 -16.90 -17.28
N ALA A 521 -10.37 -16.75 -16.04
CA ALA A 521 -9.68 -15.93 -15.04
C ALA A 521 -8.22 -16.39 -14.87
N SER A 522 -7.29 -15.44 -14.81
CA SER A 522 -5.85 -15.74 -14.65
C SER A 522 -5.51 -15.84 -13.17
N PRO A 523 -4.95 -16.97 -12.69
CA PRO A 523 -4.33 -17.01 -11.36
C PRO A 523 -3.16 -16.02 -11.33
N ILE A 524 -3.06 -15.21 -10.28
CA ILE A 524 -1.94 -14.29 -10.09
C ILE A 524 -1.02 -14.86 -9.01
N PRO A 525 0.26 -15.19 -9.34
CA PRO A 525 1.22 -15.66 -8.35
C PRO A 525 1.46 -14.65 -7.22
N ASP A 526 1.80 -15.18 -6.04
CA ASP A 526 2.22 -14.37 -4.89
C ASP A 526 3.48 -13.55 -5.22
N GLY A 527 3.62 -12.40 -4.57
CA GLY A 527 4.77 -11.50 -4.72
C GLY A 527 4.72 -10.56 -5.93
N ILE A 528 3.69 -10.64 -6.79
CA ILE A 528 3.46 -9.68 -7.87
C ILE A 528 2.44 -8.64 -7.39
N PRO A 529 2.75 -7.33 -7.28
CA PRO A 529 1.75 -6.32 -6.91
C PRO A 529 0.58 -6.25 -7.92
N ASP A 530 -0.65 -5.95 -7.46
CA ASP A 530 -1.83 -5.87 -8.34
C ASP A 530 -1.67 -4.80 -9.43
N GLU A 531 -1.01 -3.70 -9.08
CA GLU A 531 -0.65 -2.59 -9.96
C GLU A 531 0.31 -2.97 -11.10
N VAL A 532 1.00 -4.10 -10.96
CA VAL A 532 1.79 -4.74 -12.02
C VAL A 532 0.95 -5.78 -12.75
N ALA A 533 0.20 -6.60 -11.99
CA ALA A 533 -0.58 -7.71 -12.53
C ALA A 533 -1.72 -7.26 -13.46
N ALA A 534 -2.45 -6.17 -13.15
CA ALA A 534 -3.57 -5.71 -13.97
C ALA A 534 -3.12 -5.28 -15.38
N PRO A 535 -2.11 -4.41 -15.56
CA PRO A 535 -1.54 -4.13 -16.88
C PRO A 535 -1.03 -5.36 -17.62
N ILE A 536 -0.54 -6.39 -16.92
CA ILE A 536 -0.07 -7.62 -17.56
C ILE A 536 -1.20 -8.35 -18.28
N MET A 537 -2.43 -8.28 -17.76
CA MET A 537 -3.57 -8.99 -18.33
C MET A 537 -3.85 -8.58 -19.77
N CYS A 538 -3.64 -7.32 -20.14
CA CYS A 538 -3.70 -6.89 -21.54
C CYS A 538 -2.31 -6.52 -22.09
N SER A 539 -1.75 -5.41 -21.63
CA SER A 539 -0.63 -4.76 -22.32
C SER A 539 0.62 -5.65 -22.42
N ALA A 540 1.05 -6.26 -21.31
CA ALA A 540 2.25 -7.10 -21.32
C ALA A 540 2.04 -8.44 -22.02
N SER A 541 0.89 -9.10 -21.82
CA SER A 541 0.59 -10.36 -22.51
C SER A 541 0.48 -10.18 -24.02
N THR A 542 -0.09 -9.05 -24.47
CA THR A 542 -0.22 -8.68 -25.89
C THR A 542 1.14 -8.49 -26.56
N ILE A 543 2.03 -7.72 -25.92
CA ILE A 543 3.36 -7.48 -26.50
C ILE A 543 4.29 -8.69 -26.37
N TYR A 544 4.12 -9.51 -25.32
CA TYR A 544 4.82 -10.79 -25.18
C TYR A 544 4.47 -11.75 -26.33
N ARG A 545 3.17 -11.89 -26.64
CA ARG A 545 2.69 -12.65 -27.80
C ARG A 545 3.32 -12.16 -29.09
N SER A 546 3.35 -10.85 -29.28
CA SER A 546 3.96 -10.21 -30.47
C SER A 546 5.46 -10.50 -30.58
N LEU A 547 6.20 -10.35 -29.47
CA LEU A 547 7.64 -10.66 -29.40
C LEU A 547 7.91 -12.13 -29.72
N THR A 548 7.13 -13.04 -29.15
CA THR A 548 7.27 -14.48 -29.39
C THR A 548 6.96 -14.82 -30.85
N GLU A 549 5.89 -14.27 -31.42
CA GLU A 549 5.46 -14.55 -32.79
C GLU A 549 6.27 -13.88 -33.89
N SER A 550 7.08 -12.89 -33.53
CA SER A 550 8.05 -12.26 -34.44
C SER A 550 9.19 -13.21 -34.80
N GLY A 551 9.47 -14.21 -33.96
CA GLY A 551 10.59 -15.14 -34.15
C GLY A 551 11.98 -14.54 -33.90
N LEU A 552 12.06 -13.28 -33.44
CA LEU A 552 13.32 -12.61 -33.09
C LEU A 552 14.12 -13.42 -32.07
N LYS A 553 15.44 -13.31 -32.16
CA LYS A 553 16.42 -13.99 -31.30
C LYS A 553 17.15 -13.00 -30.40
N PRO A 554 17.77 -13.48 -29.30
CA PRO A 554 18.69 -12.65 -28.53
C PRO A 554 19.73 -11.97 -29.43
N GLY A 555 20.00 -10.69 -29.18
CA GLY A 555 20.86 -9.82 -29.98
C GLY A 555 20.16 -9.12 -31.14
N ASN A 556 18.95 -9.52 -31.54
CA ASN A 556 18.21 -8.83 -32.61
C ASN A 556 17.68 -7.46 -32.16
N TRP A 557 17.68 -6.52 -33.09
CA TRP A 557 17.14 -5.16 -32.92
C TRP A 557 15.61 -5.14 -33.02
N ALA A 558 14.97 -4.74 -31.93
CA ALA A 558 13.52 -4.62 -31.80
C ALA A 558 13.14 -3.14 -31.69
N VAL A 559 12.48 -2.58 -32.71
CA VAL A 559 12.07 -1.16 -32.73
C VAL A 559 10.63 -1.04 -32.27
N PHE A 560 10.35 -0.11 -31.36
CA PHE A 560 9.02 0.15 -30.78
C PHE A 560 8.55 1.57 -31.12
N PRO A 561 7.90 1.79 -32.28
CA PRO A 561 7.19 3.03 -32.55
C PRO A 561 5.98 3.18 -31.63
N GLY A 562 5.99 4.20 -30.77
CA GLY A 562 5.09 4.34 -29.64
C GLY A 562 5.56 3.60 -28.37
N GLY A 563 6.87 3.36 -28.26
CA GLY A 563 7.49 2.62 -27.15
C GLY A 563 7.41 3.29 -25.79
N GLY A 564 7.12 4.59 -25.71
CA GLY A 564 6.90 5.31 -24.44
C GLY A 564 5.45 5.23 -23.93
N GLY A 565 4.54 4.65 -24.71
CA GLY A 565 3.16 4.36 -24.32
C GLY A 565 3.01 3.04 -23.56
N GLY A 566 1.78 2.75 -23.12
CA GLY A 566 1.49 1.64 -22.22
C GLY A 566 1.94 0.24 -22.69
N VAL A 567 1.55 -0.16 -23.90
CA VAL A 567 1.96 -1.47 -24.46
C VAL A 567 3.44 -1.46 -24.83
N GLY A 568 3.90 -0.36 -25.43
CA GLY A 568 5.28 -0.21 -25.90
C GLY A 568 6.30 -0.39 -24.80
N ILE A 569 6.08 0.24 -23.63
CA ILE A 569 7.05 0.20 -22.54
C ILE A 569 7.12 -1.17 -21.84
N GLN A 570 6.02 -1.92 -21.84
CA GLN A 570 6.02 -3.33 -21.43
C GLN A 570 6.84 -4.16 -22.42
N GLY A 571 6.74 -3.85 -23.71
CA GLY A 571 7.52 -4.46 -24.79
C GLY A 571 9.01 -4.24 -24.67
N VAL A 572 9.43 -3.03 -24.32
CA VAL A 572 10.85 -2.69 -24.11
C VAL A 572 11.46 -3.56 -23.01
N GLN A 573 10.79 -3.66 -21.86
CA GLN A 573 11.25 -4.48 -20.74
C GLN A 573 11.32 -5.96 -21.11
N LEU A 574 10.25 -6.49 -21.73
CA LEU A 574 10.19 -7.90 -22.13
C LEU A 574 11.21 -8.23 -23.23
N ALA A 575 11.39 -7.36 -24.22
CA ALA A 575 12.39 -7.54 -25.26
C ALA A 575 13.81 -7.60 -24.67
N LYS A 576 14.16 -6.67 -23.77
CA LYS A 576 15.43 -6.72 -23.03
C LYS A 576 15.55 -8.01 -22.20
N ALA A 577 14.49 -8.39 -21.49
CA ALA A 577 14.46 -9.61 -20.68
C ALA A 577 14.60 -10.90 -21.52
N MET A 578 14.15 -10.88 -22.77
CA MET A 578 14.31 -11.93 -23.77
C MET A 578 15.65 -11.85 -24.53
N GLY A 579 16.53 -10.92 -24.17
CA GLY A 579 17.86 -10.73 -24.76
C GLY A 579 17.87 -9.99 -26.09
N MET A 580 16.75 -9.41 -26.52
CA MET A 580 16.68 -8.52 -27.69
C MET A 580 17.18 -7.13 -27.33
N ARG A 581 17.39 -6.29 -28.35
CA ARG A 581 17.97 -4.94 -28.23
C ARG A 581 16.91 -3.88 -28.57
N PRO A 582 16.24 -3.28 -27.58
CA PRO A 582 15.10 -2.41 -27.84
C PRO A 582 15.55 -1.01 -28.28
N ILE A 583 14.93 -0.48 -29.34
CA ILE A 583 15.01 0.93 -29.76
C ILE A 583 13.60 1.51 -29.66
N VAL A 584 13.43 2.64 -28.99
CA VAL A 584 12.15 3.33 -28.89
C VAL A 584 12.10 4.50 -29.86
N VAL A 585 10.99 4.62 -30.59
CA VAL A 585 10.67 5.81 -31.38
C VAL A 585 9.41 6.43 -30.79
N ASP A 586 9.54 7.57 -30.12
CA ASP A 586 8.45 8.30 -29.49
C ASP A 586 8.81 9.80 -29.43
N THR A 587 8.11 10.62 -28.64
CA THR A 587 8.51 12.02 -28.43
C THR A 587 8.29 12.46 -26.98
N GLY A 588 9.15 13.36 -26.50
CA GLY A 588 9.06 14.00 -25.19
C GLY A 588 9.97 13.42 -24.11
N ASP A 589 10.49 14.30 -23.24
CA ASP A 589 11.51 13.98 -22.25
C ASP A 589 11.08 12.92 -21.22
N SER A 590 9.82 12.95 -20.76
CA SER A 590 9.32 11.97 -19.79
C SER A 590 9.35 10.55 -20.35
N LYS A 591 8.95 10.38 -21.61
CA LYS A 591 8.98 9.09 -22.31
C LYS A 591 10.39 8.64 -22.63
N LYS A 592 11.28 9.58 -22.97
CA LYS A 592 12.71 9.29 -23.16
C LYS A 592 13.36 8.74 -21.90
N ALA A 593 13.18 9.44 -20.77
CA ALA A 593 13.70 9.01 -19.47
C ALA A 593 13.15 7.64 -19.08
N LEU A 594 11.84 7.44 -19.24
CA LEU A 594 11.18 6.16 -18.95
C LEU A 594 11.71 5.02 -19.85
N ALA A 595 11.77 5.23 -21.16
CA ALA A 595 12.22 4.22 -22.12
C ALA A 595 13.65 3.73 -21.81
N LEU A 596 14.58 4.66 -21.56
CA LEU A 596 15.96 4.35 -21.23
C LEU A 596 16.07 3.62 -19.88
N ALA A 597 15.35 4.09 -18.85
CA ALA A 597 15.30 3.43 -17.54
C ALA A 597 14.78 1.97 -17.66
N MET A 598 13.80 1.74 -18.52
CA MET A 598 13.18 0.44 -18.73
C MET A 598 13.95 -0.47 -19.69
N GLY A 599 15.06 0.02 -20.25
CA GLY A 599 16.02 -0.81 -20.96
C GLY A 599 16.04 -0.65 -22.48
N ALA A 600 15.47 0.41 -23.03
CA ALA A 600 15.78 0.82 -24.39
C ALA A 600 17.27 1.17 -24.50
N GLU A 601 17.93 0.67 -25.53
CA GLU A 601 19.33 1.04 -25.82
C GLU A 601 19.41 2.41 -26.50
N VAL A 602 18.40 2.76 -27.30
CA VAL A 602 18.31 4.03 -28.01
C VAL A 602 16.87 4.55 -27.96
N PHE A 603 16.74 5.86 -27.78
CA PHE A 603 15.49 6.60 -27.95
C PHE A 603 15.65 7.59 -29.11
N VAL A 604 14.75 7.51 -30.08
CA VAL A 604 14.67 8.44 -31.22
C VAL A 604 13.45 9.31 -31.03
N ASP A 605 13.67 10.61 -30.77
CA ASP A 605 12.57 11.58 -30.71
C ASP A 605 12.15 11.95 -32.13
N PHE A 606 10.95 11.55 -32.56
CA PHE A 606 10.50 11.77 -33.94
C PHE A 606 10.10 13.23 -34.24
N LEU A 607 9.96 14.10 -33.23
CA LEU A 607 9.73 15.54 -33.42
C LEU A 607 11.05 16.32 -33.47
N GLU A 608 12.07 15.88 -32.73
CA GLU A 608 13.38 16.54 -32.71
C GLU A 608 14.36 15.99 -33.76
N THR A 609 14.09 14.79 -34.30
CA THR A 609 14.93 14.13 -35.31
C THR A 609 14.32 14.32 -36.70
N PRO A 610 14.97 15.07 -37.62
CA PRO A 610 14.41 15.30 -38.97
C PRO A 610 14.19 14.02 -39.78
N GLU A 611 15.08 13.03 -39.62
CA GLU A 611 15.04 11.75 -40.33
C GLU A 611 15.04 10.58 -39.32
N PRO A 612 13.91 10.28 -38.65
CA PRO A 612 13.84 9.25 -37.61
C PRO A 612 14.25 7.87 -38.13
N ALA A 613 13.93 7.56 -39.40
CA ALA A 613 14.30 6.30 -40.03
C ALA A 613 15.83 6.14 -40.15
N ALA A 614 16.53 7.18 -40.60
CA ALA A 614 17.98 7.16 -40.69
C ALA A 614 18.65 7.01 -39.30
N ALA A 615 18.08 7.65 -38.28
CA ALA A 615 18.55 7.52 -36.90
C ALA A 615 18.38 6.09 -36.36
N VAL A 616 17.21 5.47 -36.59
CA VAL A 616 16.96 4.07 -36.23
C VAL A 616 17.91 3.14 -36.97
N ILE A 617 18.12 3.32 -38.28
CA ILE A 617 19.03 2.49 -39.08
C ILE A 617 20.46 2.61 -38.54
N LYS A 618 20.93 3.83 -38.26
CA LYS A 618 22.25 4.07 -37.69
C LYS A 618 22.42 3.39 -36.33
N ALA A 619 21.40 3.47 -35.47
CA ALA A 619 21.40 2.82 -34.16
C ALA A 619 21.39 1.28 -34.28
N ALA A 620 20.59 0.76 -35.21
CA ALA A 620 20.50 -0.65 -35.53
C ALA A 620 21.62 -1.06 -36.50
N ASP A 621 22.87 -0.92 -36.05
CA ASP A 621 24.12 -1.33 -36.71
C ASP A 621 24.39 -0.77 -38.13
N GLY A 622 23.66 0.27 -38.54
CA GLY A 622 23.74 0.85 -39.89
C GLY A 622 22.95 0.06 -40.94
N VAL A 623 22.33 -1.05 -40.57
CA VAL A 623 21.52 -1.88 -41.50
C VAL A 623 20.02 -1.68 -41.27
N GLY A 624 19.55 -1.63 -40.03
CA GLY A 624 18.13 -1.45 -39.70
C GLY A 624 17.49 -2.56 -38.85
N ALA A 625 16.20 -2.43 -38.57
CA ALA A 625 15.50 -3.26 -37.59
C ALA A 625 15.36 -4.73 -38.01
N HIS A 626 15.49 -5.67 -37.06
CA HIS A 626 15.09 -7.07 -37.27
C HIS A 626 13.58 -7.24 -37.07
N GLY A 627 13.02 -6.55 -36.08
CA GLY A 627 11.59 -6.53 -35.80
C GLY A 627 11.12 -5.13 -35.46
N ILE A 628 9.94 -4.76 -35.95
CA ILE A 628 9.28 -3.49 -35.63
C ILE A 628 7.93 -3.81 -34.98
N PHE A 629 7.69 -3.31 -33.78
CA PHE A 629 6.51 -3.59 -32.97
C PHE A 629 5.67 -2.32 -32.87
N VAL A 630 4.71 -2.17 -33.77
CA VAL A 630 3.93 -0.93 -33.91
C VAL A 630 2.85 -0.89 -32.83
N THR A 631 3.12 -0.17 -31.74
CA THR A 631 2.18 -0.02 -30.61
C THR A 631 1.38 1.27 -30.65
N ALA A 632 1.83 2.28 -31.42
CA ALA A 632 1.05 3.47 -31.75
C ALA A 632 0.50 3.37 -33.17
N PRO A 633 -0.84 3.44 -33.39
CA PRO A 633 -1.44 3.30 -34.71
C PRO A 633 -0.83 4.26 -35.72
N ALA A 634 -0.71 5.55 -35.38
CA ALA A 634 -0.15 6.60 -36.24
C ALA A 634 1.19 6.21 -36.91
N ALA A 635 2.00 5.38 -36.25
CA ALA A 635 3.30 4.95 -36.74
C ALA A 635 3.24 3.88 -37.85
N TYR A 636 2.08 3.28 -38.17
CA TYR A 636 1.96 2.35 -39.29
C TYR A 636 2.45 2.93 -40.63
N ARG A 637 2.28 4.24 -40.83
CA ARG A 637 2.68 4.94 -42.07
C ARG A 637 4.19 4.99 -42.27
N THR A 638 4.96 4.95 -41.17
CA THR A 638 6.41 5.08 -41.20
C THR A 638 7.12 3.81 -40.75
N ALA A 639 6.39 2.81 -40.22
CA ALA A 639 6.98 1.64 -39.59
C ALA A 639 7.96 0.89 -40.52
N ILE A 640 7.62 0.69 -41.79
CA ILE A 640 8.43 -0.08 -42.74
C ILE A 640 9.78 0.60 -43.01
N SER A 641 9.87 1.93 -42.93
CA SER A 641 11.13 2.64 -43.20
C SER A 641 12.23 2.31 -42.16
N TYR A 642 11.85 1.87 -40.95
CA TYR A 642 12.78 1.44 -39.90
C TYR A 642 13.49 0.12 -40.22
N VAL A 643 13.03 -0.64 -41.22
CA VAL A 643 13.69 -1.89 -41.68
C VAL A 643 15.07 -1.59 -42.26
N GLY A 644 15.25 -0.43 -42.90
CA GLY A 644 16.47 -0.11 -43.64
C GLY A 644 16.79 -1.17 -44.71
N ASN A 645 18.01 -1.69 -44.68
CA ASN A 645 18.51 -2.73 -45.59
C ASN A 645 18.44 -4.15 -44.98
N ARG A 646 17.80 -4.33 -43.82
CA ARG A 646 17.68 -5.65 -43.20
C ARG A 646 16.85 -6.58 -44.09
N ILE A 647 17.41 -7.75 -44.37
CA ILE A 647 16.71 -8.85 -45.05
C ILE A 647 16.00 -9.70 -44.00
N GLY A 648 14.75 -10.09 -44.25
CA GLY A 648 13.97 -10.94 -43.36
C GLY A 648 13.32 -10.21 -42.19
N ALA A 649 13.23 -8.88 -42.23
CA ALA A 649 12.63 -8.11 -41.14
C ALA A 649 11.11 -8.36 -41.04
N VAL A 650 10.61 -8.32 -39.81
CA VAL A 650 9.18 -8.49 -39.51
C VAL A 650 8.58 -7.22 -38.89
N VAL A 651 7.44 -6.78 -39.40
CA VAL A 651 6.64 -5.70 -38.84
C VAL A 651 5.40 -6.28 -38.18
N MET A 652 5.29 -6.11 -36.87
CA MET A 652 4.20 -6.59 -36.04
C MET A 652 3.14 -5.49 -35.88
N CYS A 653 1.91 -5.78 -36.31
CA CYS A 653 0.76 -4.90 -36.17
C CYS A 653 0.02 -5.20 -34.85
N ILE A 654 0.03 -4.23 -33.94
CA ILE A 654 -0.44 -4.38 -32.55
C ILE A 654 -1.39 -3.24 -32.17
N GLY A 655 -0.99 -1.99 -32.44
CA GLY A 655 -1.82 -0.81 -32.14
C GLY A 655 -3.12 -0.83 -32.93
N LEU A 656 -4.25 -0.68 -32.25
CA LEU A 656 -5.58 -0.55 -32.85
C LEU A 656 -5.89 0.91 -33.10
N GLY A 657 -6.45 1.22 -34.26
CA GLY A 657 -6.97 2.54 -34.60
C GLY A 657 -8.34 2.43 -35.29
N PRO A 658 -8.98 3.57 -35.62
CA PRO A 658 -10.31 3.56 -36.23
C PRO A 658 -10.33 2.76 -37.54
N ALA A 659 -11.42 2.05 -37.79
CA ALA A 659 -11.59 1.23 -38.97
C ALA A 659 -11.36 2.03 -40.26
N GLY A 660 -10.49 1.52 -41.14
CA GLY A 660 -10.17 2.16 -42.41
C GLY A 660 -9.31 3.44 -42.33
N ALA A 661 -8.91 3.90 -41.15
CA ALA A 661 -8.11 5.12 -41.01
C ALA A 661 -6.65 4.95 -41.45
N MET A 662 -6.15 3.71 -41.50
CA MET A 662 -4.73 3.40 -41.70
C MET A 662 -4.54 2.14 -42.55
N THR A 663 -3.50 2.17 -43.38
CA THR A 663 -3.03 1.02 -44.16
C THR A 663 -1.53 0.88 -43.94
N ILE A 664 -1.05 -0.35 -43.81
CA ILE A 664 0.38 -0.68 -43.82
C ILE A 664 0.72 -1.41 -45.11
N GLY A 665 1.79 -0.98 -45.79
CA GLY A 665 2.23 -1.54 -47.05
C GLY A 665 3.38 -0.75 -47.65
N GLU A 666 4.00 -1.30 -48.69
CA GLU A 666 5.15 -0.75 -49.43
C GLU A 666 5.13 -1.34 -50.85
N ASP A 667 5.99 -0.84 -51.75
CA ASP A 667 6.18 -1.44 -53.08
C ASP A 667 6.43 -2.96 -52.98
N PRO A 668 5.72 -3.81 -53.76
CA PRO A 668 5.89 -5.27 -53.70
C PRO A 668 7.34 -5.74 -53.93
N ASN A 669 8.14 -5.02 -54.73
CA ASN A 669 9.54 -5.35 -54.92
C ASN A 669 10.36 -5.14 -53.65
N ALA A 670 10.01 -4.17 -52.79
CA ALA A 670 10.66 -4.01 -51.50
C ALA A 670 10.42 -5.24 -50.60
N PHE A 671 9.22 -5.80 -50.62
CA PHE A 671 8.91 -7.05 -49.93
C PHE A 671 9.67 -8.24 -50.50
N ILE A 672 9.68 -8.39 -51.82
CA ILE A 672 10.33 -9.52 -52.51
C ILE A 672 11.85 -9.46 -52.31
N PHE A 673 12.49 -8.32 -52.58
CA PHE A 673 13.95 -8.20 -52.52
C PHE A 673 14.50 -8.20 -51.10
N LYS A 674 13.70 -7.85 -50.09
CA LYS A 674 14.13 -7.88 -48.69
C LYS A 674 13.50 -9.00 -47.86
N ASN A 675 12.70 -9.88 -48.46
CA ASN A 675 11.98 -10.96 -47.77
C ASN A 675 11.21 -10.46 -46.53
N LEU A 676 10.44 -9.38 -46.69
CA LEU A 676 9.76 -8.72 -45.57
C LEU A 676 8.48 -9.44 -45.16
N THR A 677 8.18 -9.42 -43.87
CA THR A 677 6.91 -9.92 -43.33
C THR A 677 6.16 -8.80 -42.62
N VAL A 678 4.87 -8.64 -42.92
CA VAL A 678 3.94 -7.84 -42.09
C VAL A 678 2.95 -8.81 -41.45
N LYS A 679 2.85 -8.79 -40.13
CA LYS A 679 2.09 -9.78 -39.36
C LYS A 679 1.25 -9.12 -38.27
N GLY A 680 -0.04 -9.42 -38.24
CA GLY A 680 -0.92 -8.99 -37.15
C GLY A 680 -0.94 -9.97 -35.98
N THR A 681 -1.07 -9.45 -34.77
CA THR A 681 -1.25 -10.22 -33.53
C THR A 681 -2.34 -9.60 -32.68
N LEU A 682 -3.22 -10.43 -32.12
CA LEU A 682 -4.38 -10.01 -31.33
C LEU A 682 -4.28 -10.55 -29.89
N VAL A 683 -4.06 -9.63 -28.95
CA VAL A 683 -3.99 -9.84 -27.49
C VAL A 683 -3.10 -11.02 -27.04
N GLY A 684 -3.05 -11.31 -25.74
CA GLY A 684 -2.35 -12.48 -25.20
C GLY A 684 -3.27 -13.68 -24.97
N SER A 685 -2.74 -14.88 -25.21
CA SER A 685 -3.31 -16.17 -24.81
C SER A 685 -3.25 -16.35 -23.30
N ARG A 686 -3.91 -17.39 -22.76
CA ARG A 686 -3.77 -17.73 -21.32
C ARG A 686 -2.33 -18.05 -20.95
N GLN A 687 -1.60 -18.70 -21.86
CA GLN A 687 -0.19 -19.04 -21.68
C GLN A 687 0.69 -17.78 -21.71
N ASP A 688 0.39 -16.82 -22.59
CA ASP A 688 1.15 -15.58 -22.67
C ASP A 688 1.00 -14.73 -21.41
N THR A 689 -0.21 -14.66 -20.85
CA THR A 689 -0.42 -13.99 -19.57
C THR A 689 0.37 -14.65 -18.44
N ALA A 690 0.37 -15.98 -18.37
CA ALA A 690 1.15 -16.70 -17.37
C ALA A 690 2.67 -16.45 -17.53
N ALA A 691 3.17 -16.42 -18.76
CA ALA A 691 4.57 -16.12 -19.04
C ALA A 691 4.93 -14.68 -18.64
N ALA A 692 4.10 -13.69 -18.99
CA ALA A 692 4.32 -12.30 -18.62
C ALA A 692 4.29 -12.09 -17.09
N LEU A 693 3.39 -12.77 -16.38
CA LEU A 693 3.37 -12.79 -14.91
C LEU A 693 4.66 -13.40 -14.34
N ASP A 694 5.22 -14.43 -14.97
CA ASP A 694 6.49 -15.01 -14.52
C ASP A 694 7.68 -14.06 -14.71
N PHE A 695 7.72 -13.26 -15.78
CA PHE A 695 8.71 -12.18 -15.91
C PHE A 695 8.59 -11.14 -14.79
N ALA A 696 7.36 -10.78 -14.40
CA ALA A 696 7.13 -9.87 -13.27
C ALA A 696 7.59 -10.49 -11.94
N ARG A 697 7.27 -11.76 -11.71
CA ARG A 697 7.72 -12.52 -10.53
C ARG A 697 9.25 -12.57 -10.40
N GLN A 698 9.96 -12.61 -11.54
CA GLN A 698 11.42 -12.56 -11.60
C GLN A 698 12.00 -11.14 -11.49
N GLY A 699 11.17 -10.11 -11.29
CA GLY A 699 11.60 -8.70 -11.21
C GLY A 699 12.02 -8.09 -12.56
N LYS A 700 11.73 -8.77 -13.68
CA LYS A 700 12.09 -8.34 -15.05
C LYS A 700 11.01 -7.51 -15.73
N LEU A 701 9.85 -7.38 -15.10
CA LEU A 701 8.73 -6.55 -15.55
C LEU A 701 8.19 -5.77 -14.34
N GLN A 702 8.35 -4.46 -14.36
CA GLN A 702 8.09 -3.58 -13.22
C GLN A 702 6.89 -2.65 -13.45
N GLN A 703 6.43 -2.02 -12.37
CA GLN A 703 5.29 -1.11 -12.38
C GLN A 703 5.64 0.19 -13.12
N ILE A 704 4.80 0.54 -14.09
CA ILE A 704 4.86 1.80 -14.83
C ILE A 704 3.45 2.33 -14.92
N CYS A 705 2.86 2.72 -13.79
CA CYS A 705 1.45 3.12 -13.73
C CYS A 705 1.32 4.42 -12.93
N GLU A 706 0.70 5.42 -13.55
CA GLU A 706 0.02 6.47 -12.79
C GLU A 706 -1.30 5.89 -12.24
N VAL A 707 -1.54 6.02 -10.95
CA VAL A 707 -2.66 5.35 -10.25
C VAL A 707 -3.65 6.39 -9.76
N TYR A 708 -4.90 6.24 -10.17
CA TYR A 708 -6.02 7.11 -9.84
C TYR A 708 -7.01 6.40 -8.90
N PRO A 709 -7.67 7.11 -7.97
CA PRO A 709 -8.87 6.60 -7.31
C PRO A 709 -10.07 6.53 -8.28
N ILE A 710 -11.13 5.80 -7.91
CA ILE A 710 -12.27 5.55 -8.80
C ILE A 710 -13.02 6.83 -9.22
N ASP A 711 -13.14 7.80 -8.33
CA ASP A 711 -13.79 9.10 -8.61
C ASP A 711 -13.04 9.90 -9.69
N GLN A 712 -11.75 9.67 -9.86
CA GLN A 712 -10.90 10.26 -10.90
C GLN A 712 -10.78 9.38 -12.17
N LEU A 713 -11.51 8.26 -12.26
CA LEU A 713 -11.52 7.43 -13.47
C LEU A 713 -11.88 8.24 -14.74
N PRO A 714 -12.87 9.15 -14.75
CA PRO A 714 -13.16 10.00 -15.91
C PRO A 714 -11.97 10.86 -16.35
N GLU A 715 -11.22 11.42 -15.40
CA GLU A 715 -10.04 12.24 -15.67
C GLU A 715 -8.93 11.39 -16.32
N ALA A 716 -8.68 10.20 -15.78
CA ALA A 716 -7.66 9.30 -16.30
C ALA A 716 -7.97 8.85 -17.74
N VAL A 717 -9.24 8.57 -18.05
CA VAL A 717 -9.72 8.28 -19.41
C VAL A 717 -9.48 9.48 -20.34
N GLU A 718 -9.80 10.69 -19.87
CA GLU A 718 -9.62 11.91 -20.67
C GLU A 718 -8.14 12.21 -20.97
N LYS A 719 -7.28 12.00 -19.97
CA LYS A 719 -5.83 12.15 -20.13
C LYS A 719 -5.28 11.17 -21.17
N LEU A 720 -5.79 9.93 -21.20
CA LEU A 720 -5.43 8.97 -22.25
C LEU A 720 -5.90 9.44 -23.62
N ARG A 721 -7.15 9.91 -23.70
CA ARG A 721 -7.77 10.39 -24.94
C ARG A 721 -7.01 11.55 -25.56
N LYS A 722 -6.40 12.42 -24.74
CA LYS A 722 -5.53 13.54 -25.16
C LYS A 722 -4.09 13.14 -25.49
N GLY A 723 -3.72 11.87 -25.33
CA GLY A 723 -2.35 11.40 -25.55
C GLY A 723 -1.34 11.88 -24.51
N GLN A 724 -1.81 12.29 -23.33
CA GLN A 724 -0.99 12.88 -22.25
C GLN A 724 -0.46 11.84 -21.26
N ALA A 725 -0.64 10.55 -21.53
CA ALA A 725 -0.15 9.45 -20.70
C ALA A 725 1.34 9.17 -20.94
N THR A 726 2.09 8.96 -19.86
CA THR A 726 3.45 8.40 -19.89
C THR A 726 3.40 6.99 -19.31
N GLY A 727 3.69 5.95 -20.10
CA GLY A 727 3.54 4.57 -19.66
C GLY A 727 2.07 4.11 -19.50
N ARG A 728 1.73 3.44 -18.40
CA ARG A 728 0.35 2.97 -18.10
C ARG A 728 -0.36 3.93 -17.16
N MET A 729 -1.68 3.84 -17.18
CA MET A 729 -2.55 4.40 -16.15
C MET A 729 -3.44 3.29 -15.61
N ALA A 730 -3.80 3.41 -14.34
CA ALA A 730 -4.64 2.44 -13.65
C ALA A 730 -5.55 3.13 -12.64
N VAL A 731 -6.67 2.49 -12.33
CA VAL A 731 -7.60 2.92 -11.29
C VAL A 731 -7.56 1.93 -10.15
N ASP A 732 -7.19 2.39 -8.96
CA ASP A 732 -7.18 1.63 -7.71
C ASP A 732 -8.52 1.81 -6.99
N PHE A 733 -9.22 0.71 -6.81
CA PHE A 733 -10.54 0.66 -6.18
C PHE A 733 -10.49 0.63 -4.65
N ASN A 734 -9.29 0.58 -4.06
CA ASN A 734 -9.10 0.61 -2.60
C ASN A 734 -8.77 2.01 -2.06
N LYS A 735 -8.58 2.99 -2.95
CA LYS A 735 -8.27 4.38 -2.60
C LYS A 735 -9.50 5.26 -2.57
#